data_AF-A0A812S912-F1
#
_entry.id   AF-A0A812S912-F1
#
_cell.length_a   1.000
_cell.length_b   1.000
_cell.length_c   1.000
_cell.angle_alpha   90.00
_cell.angle_beta   90.00
_cell.angle_gamma   90.00
#
_symmetry.space_group_name_H-M   'P 1'
#
loop_
_entity.id
_entity.type
_entity.pdbx_description
1 polymer ?
#
loop_
_entity_poly.entity_id
_entity_poly.type
_entity_poly.pdbx_seq_one_letter_code
_entity_poly.pdbx_strand_id
1 'polypeptide(L)'
;MPGCHINRVPGRRAACVLALLIWQCRPCGFAETGASVDKRVCARFVAARPRQPRLQSLVGRAAGAGDEVEGLLLEEKLGAGSFGTTWKATVSERCEVPDLSKGQKVALKLVKLEEGWTTLDKFERESSVLQRLRHPAVPSYYGSVVRDRPNGQDFGLVCNIVNGNTLEEELRTGRWVATVDNVKLLAETLLEVCVHLASFAPPIVHRDIKPQNILLEERFSRRKHDGCFPKRSIEYCLQSQNIAPDDISIVAHGWLFDGDDLTKRLAAEPVEVQKQMRWMAEKFRNVDLNVEARLRSGLQALGIPEARLRMYDHHSCHAAAAFFAWPARLTADCYDCCCVTLDGRGDYASGKIVKFQGKPTVLDVTSMFDSLGMLWAFVTAALGFKAFRHEGKLTGLAAHGDGSRTRRLFEKVMGLVEDGGLWRIRVFWQVEETQNFMLFLASLEGSAAERRDLRTFALYQELQQHHPKDVAAGLQTFTEDLLLDYLRLNNFVKRYICVAGGVFANVRLNLRLRQRFQDVTQVSVYPNMGDGGLCFGAAALAASDAGQQVSCPKGSVFLGPDFSTELGGILRPVSAFSGSEIINLEDFAEEVAAYLAKGKVVGLYEGAMEFGPRALGHRSLLASATDPAINSDLNARLGRTDYMPFAPMTLRSFAGQAYSDFPIEDLEAGRHMTMCYEATPELKKMCPAVVHVDNTVRPQVVDERDGLAYHVLVHYEAKTGMHSLINTSFNMHEDPIVCTPKDAMHAFEKGACDVLAAFPFLIWMPMSAGDSASSGYEERKRHLLGGLLMPGPAHPCVERANQDSRAKGTFCTLARDQDSLLPELRSDLYSVGATLLYAATGLEPGTLPQERLKVKFRQAFVGTVWEKQERWFLKLLEGLLEPAPEDRFSSAAEALSFLRQPTEASLSPLGPGPGQATSVVKSQVTLEPPRGSLITVDRRGEELRVLLPPARWESRVSLGSFGIAWTTFTAVWTAGVIAAGASFMALFSLPFWTAGAGMLKETFGPLLRGATELKIDGDRWTFGRVDGKVLEEGRTADLQCFVSTNGSTGGKDVVLEEGLVSVKVQEGLPEVEAQWLQALIEKHIERYK
;
A
#
# COMPACT_ATOMS: atom_id res chain seq x y z
N MET A 1 -61.87 -20.40 0.17
CA MET A 1 -62.79 -19.76 1.13
C MET A 1 -63.01 -20.72 2.31
N PRO A 2 -63.39 -20.24 3.50
CA PRO A 2 -62.71 -19.19 4.26
C PRO A 2 -62.37 -19.65 5.70
N GLY A 3 -61.58 -18.86 6.43
CA GLY A 3 -61.53 -18.92 7.90
C GLY A 3 -60.49 -19.87 8.52
N CYS A 4 -59.43 -19.29 9.07
CA CYS A 4 -58.70 -19.86 10.20
C CYS A 4 -58.36 -18.72 11.17
N HIS A 5 -58.87 -18.80 12.40
CA HIS A 5 -58.53 -17.84 13.46
C HIS A 5 -57.20 -18.22 14.09
N ILE A 6 -56.26 -17.26 14.19
CA ILE A 6 -55.10 -17.38 15.07
C ILE A 6 -55.17 -16.27 16.12
N ASN A 7 -55.29 -16.68 17.38
CA ASN A 7 -55.30 -15.76 18.52
C ASN A 7 -53.93 -15.09 18.67
N ARG A 8 -53.91 -13.77 18.87
CA ARG A 8 -52.70 -13.05 19.26
C ARG A 8 -52.30 -13.43 20.69
N VAL A 9 -51.18 -14.13 20.85
CA VAL A 9 -50.46 -14.20 22.13
C VAL A 9 -49.38 -13.11 22.11
N PRO A 10 -49.49 -12.03 22.90
CA PRO A 10 -48.45 -11.02 22.99
C PRO A 10 -47.29 -11.50 23.89
N GLY A 11 -46.05 -11.17 23.54
CA GLY A 11 -44.95 -11.19 24.50
C GLY A 11 -43.86 -12.26 24.32
N ARG A 12 -43.25 -12.37 23.13
CA ARG A 12 -41.80 -12.67 23.04
C ARG A 12 -41.16 -11.68 22.07
N ARG A 13 -40.21 -10.88 22.56
CA ARG A 13 -39.29 -10.12 21.68
C ARG A 13 -38.28 -11.12 21.13
N ALA A 14 -38.27 -11.33 19.82
CA ALA A 14 -37.16 -12.04 19.18
C ALA A 14 -35.92 -11.13 19.24
N ALA A 15 -34.86 -11.58 19.91
CA ALA A 15 -33.59 -10.88 19.93
C ALA A 15 -32.76 -11.34 18.72
N CYS A 16 -32.78 -10.56 17.65
CA CYS A 16 -31.79 -10.67 16.59
C CYS A 16 -30.45 -10.16 17.15
N VAL A 17 -29.59 -11.07 17.61
CA VAL A 17 -28.16 -10.77 17.78
C VAL A 17 -27.53 -10.92 16.41
N LEU A 18 -26.79 -9.89 16.00
CA LEU A 18 -26.07 -9.88 14.74
C LEU A 18 -24.69 -10.51 14.90
N ALA A 19 -24.54 -11.75 14.45
CA ALA A 19 -23.25 -12.25 13.97
C ALA A 19 -23.24 -12.13 12.44
N LEU A 20 -22.11 -11.74 11.86
CA LEU A 20 -21.91 -11.82 10.42
C LEU A 20 -21.97 -13.29 9.98
N LEU A 21 -22.78 -13.62 8.96
CA LEU A 21 -22.60 -14.65 7.90
C LEU A 21 -23.94 -15.21 7.31
N ILE A 22 -24.19 -14.93 6.01
CA ILE A 22 -24.69 -15.86 4.96
C ILE A 22 -26.19 -16.27 4.89
N TRP A 23 -26.92 -15.50 4.07
CA TRP A 23 -27.73 -15.85 2.88
C TRP A 23 -28.68 -17.09 2.80
N GLN A 24 -29.99 -16.80 2.58
CA GLN A 24 -30.99 -17.38 1.63
C GLN A 24 -32.44 -17.23 2.19
N CYS A 25 -33.54 -17.04 1.43
CA CYS A 25 -33.77 -16.61 0.03
C CYS A 25 -35.21 -16.02 -0.14
N ARG A 26 -35.60 -15.62 -1.36
CA ARG A 26 -36.83 -14.88 -1.80
C ARG A 26 -38.09 -15.78 -2.00
N PRO A 27 -39.30 -15.26 -2.41
CA PRO A 27 -39.79 -13.88 -2.67
C PRO A 27 -40.99 -13.50 -1.73
N CYS A 28 -41.90 -12.52 -1.90
CA CYS A 28 -42.26 -11.46 -2.89
C CYS A 28 -42.83 -10.22 -2.10
N GLY A 29 -43.59 -9.21 -2.59
CA GLY A 29 -44.21 -8.85 -3.89
C GLY A 29 -45.22 -7.67 -3.76
N PHE A 30 -45.65 -7.06 -4.88
CA PHE A 30 -46.76 -6.08 -5.10
C PHE A 30 -47.05 -4.91 -4.10
N ALA A 31 -46.65 -3.70 -4.54
CA ALA A 31 -47.50 -2.51 -4.81
C ALA A 31 -48.47 -1.86 -3.79
N GLU A 32 -48.27 -0.53 -3.67
CA GLU A 32 -49.27 0.58 -3.62
C GLU A 32 -50.13 0.92 -2.37
N THR A 33 -50.57 2.20 -2.40
CA THR A 33 -51.43 2.94 -1.47
C THR A 33 -50.82 3.37 -0.10
N GLY A 34 -51.14 4.55 0.45
CA GLY A 34 -51.89 5.66 -0.17
C GLY A 34 -52.78 6.51 0.78
N ALA A 35 -52.22 7.15 1.80
CA ALA A 35 -52.89 8.23 2.56
C ALA A 35 -51.80 9.11 3.23
N SER A 36 -51.64 10.43 3.05
CA SER A 36 -52.52 11.59 2.84
C SER A 36 -52.82 12.41 4.11
N VAL A 37 -52.04 13.48 4.26
CA VAL A 37 -52.46 14.79 4.80
C VAL A 37 -52.88 14.88 6.28
N ASP A 38 -52.12 15.69 7.03
CA ASP A 38 -52.73 16.92 7.55
C ASP A 38 -51.93 18.15 7.05
N LYS A 39 -52.56 19.32 6.98
CA LYS A 39 -52.04 20.56 6.43
C LYS A 39 -52.48 21.76 7.27
N ARG A 40 -51.51 22.64 7.56
CA ARG A 40 -51.63 23.98 8.20
C ARG A 40 -51.59 23.99 9.73
N VAL A 41 -50.46 24.45 10.27
CA VAL A 41 -50.44 25.81 10.82
C VAL A 41 -49.30 26.55 10.13
N CYS A 42 -49.57 27.72 9.55
CA CYS A 42 -48.58 28.57 8.92
C CYS A 42 -48.92 30.02 9.23
N ALA A 43 -48.17 30.64 10.14
CA ALA A 43 -48.33 32.04 10.52
C ALA A 43 -46.98 32.62 10.95
N ARG A 44 -46.57 33.71 10.30
CA ARG A 44 -45.36 34.47 10.64
C ARG A 44 -45.55 35.21 11.96
N PHE A 45 -44.47 35.37 12.73
CA PHE A 45 -44.21 36.64 13.41
C PHE A 45 -42.73 37.01 13.27
N VAL A 46 -42.46 38.30 13.08
CA VAL A 46 -41.13 38.88 12.85
C VAL A 46 -40.79 39.83 13.99
N ALA A 47 -39.49 39.94 14.30
CA ALA A 47 -38.88 40.92 15.20
C ALA A 47 -39.23 40.84 16.69
N ALA A 48 -38.44 40.04 17.43
CA ALA A 48 -38.05 40.34 18.81
C ALA A 48 -36.56 40.04 18.98
N ARG A 49 -35.75 41.01 19.43
CA ARG A 49 -34.30 40.82 19.67
C ARG A 49 -34.09 40.05 20.99
N PRO A 50 -33.39 38.91 21.03
CA PRO A 50 -32.92 38.33 22.28
C PRO A 50 -31.75 39.15 22.85
N ARG A 51 -31.65 39.21 24.19
CA ARG A 51 -30.46 39.72 24.88
C ARG A 51 -29.34 38.69 24.82
N GLN A 52 -28.09 39.15 24.71
CA GLN A 52 -26.90 38.30 24.83
C GLN A 52 -26.76 37.70 26.24
N PRO A 53 -26.49 36.38 26.36
CA PRO A 53 -25.54 35.85 27.34
C PRO A 53 -24.09 36.04 26.82
N ARG A 54 -23.12 36.07 27.72
CA ARG A 54 -21.71 36.39 27.40
C ARG A 54 -21.04 35.31 26.51
N LEU A 55 -20.44 35.74 25.41
CA LEU A 55 -19.49 34.96 24.62
C LEU A 55 -18.24 35.85 24.35
N GLN A 56 -17.29 35.81 25.28
CA GLN A 56 -16.02 36.55 25.21
C GLN A 56 -14.83 35.69 25.67
N SER A 57 -14.59 34.60 24.95
CA SER A 57 -13.28 33.90 24.93
C SER A 57 -13.30 32.82 23.84
N LEU A 58 -12.76 33.11 22.65
CA LEU A 58 -12.23 32.13 21.67
C LEU A 58 -11.75 32.78 20.35
N VAL A 59 -12.13 34.03 20.08
CA VAL A 59 -11.63 34.82 18.94
C VAL A 59 -10.12 35.04 19.09
N GLY A 60 -9.31 34.25 18.35
CA GLY A 60 -7.85 34.41 18.33
C GLY A 60 -7.01 33.12 18.22
N ARG A 61 -7.59 31.91 18.36
CA ARG A 61 -6.82 30.65 18.19
C ARG A 61 -6.92 30.05 16.78
N ALA A 62 -5.85 29.38 16.34
CA ALA A 62 -5.92 28.45 15.22
C ALA A 62 -6.93 27.33 15.51
N ALA A 63 -7.51 26.74 14.46
CA ALA A 63 -8.46 25.64 14.59
C ALA A 63 -7.91 24.52 15.50
N GLY A 64 -8.72 24.09 16.47
CA GLY A 64 -8.38 23.06 17.43
C GLY A 64 -9.50 22.04 17.63
N ALA A 65 -9.16 20.91 18.25
CA ALA A 65 -10.15 19.94 18.71
C ALA A 65 -11.21 20.63 19.60
N GLY A 66 -12.48 20.36 19.31
CA GLY A 66 -13.64 20.98 19.96
C GLY A 66 -14.08 22.34 19.39
N ASP A 67 -13.44 22.89 18.34
CA ASP A 67 -14.02 24.00 17.58
C ASP A 67 -15.13 23.47 16.63
N GLU A 68 -16.23 24.22 16.43
CA GLU A 68 -17.26 23.95 15.41
C GLU A 68 -17.07 24.91 14.21
N VAL A 69 -17.22 24.40 12.98
CA VAL A 69 -17.10 25.15 11.71
C VAL A 69 -18.30 24.83 10.84
N GLU A 70 -19.27 25.74 10.73
CA GLU A 70 -20.53 25.56 9.96
C GLU A 70 -21.18 24.18 10.13
N GLY A 71 -21.36 23.80 11.40
CA GLY A 71 -21.93 22.51 11.77
C GLY A 71 -20.98 21.31 11.67
N LEU A 72 -19.68 21.51 11.42
CA LEU A 72 -18.66 20.46 11.49
C LEU A 72 -17.83 20.63 12.76
N LEU A 73 -18.05 19.76 13.75
CA LEU A 73 -17.31 19.74 15.02
C LEU A 73 -15.98 19.02 14.85
N LEU A 74 -14.85 19.72 15.01
CA LEU A 74 -13.50 19.17 14.89
C LEU A 74 -13.17 18.23 16.05
N GLU A 75 -12.76 17.00 15.75
CA GLU A 75 -12.38 15.99 16.76
C GLU A 75 -10.86 15.87 16.90
N GLU A 76 -10.19 15.42 15.84
CA GLU A 76 -8.75 15.15 15.82
C GLU A 76 -8.10 15.61 14.51
N LYS A 77 -6.80 15.90 14.57
CA LYS A 77 -6.01 16.34 13.43
C LYS A 77 -5.45 15.12 12.70
N LEU A 78 -6.01 14.81 11.54
CA LEU A 78 -5.56 13.72 10.67
C LEU A 78 -4.24 14.04 9.96
N GLY A 79 -3.92 15.31 9.74
CA GLY A 79 -2.64 15.71 9.14
C GLY A 79 -2.50 17.22 8.93
N ALA A 80 -1.32 17.67 8.51
CA ALA A 80 -1.10 19.03 8.01
C ALA A 80 0.04 19.10 6.99
N GLY A 81 -0.02 20.09 6.11
CA GLY A 81 1.03 20.44 5.16
C GLY A 81 1.06 21.93 4.89
N SER A 82 1.79 22.36 3.85
CA SER A 82 1.85 23.76 3.39
C SER A 82 0.47 24.36 3.15
N PHE A 83 -0.40 23.63 2.44
CA PHE A 83 -1.70 24.12 1.99
C PHE A 83 -2.84 24.03 3.02
N GLY A 84 -2.61 23.49 4.23
CA GLY A 84 -3.69 23.40 5.24
C GLY A 84 -3.53 22.33 6.32
N THR A 85 -4.57 22.16 7.12
CA THR A 85 -4.68 21.11 8.15
C THR A 85 -5.96 20.30 7.92
N THR A 86 -5.81 18.97 7.80
CA THR A 86 -6.94 18.05 7.69
C THR A 86 -7.36 17.59 9.08
N TRP A 87 -8.64 17.76 9.38
CA TRP A 87 -9.29 17.31 10.61
C TRP A 87 -10.27 16.19 10.29
N LYS A 88 -10.49 15.30 11.26
CA LYS A 88 -11.73 14.53 11.36
C LYS A 88 -12.76 15.44 12.02
N ALA A 89 -13.92 15.57 11.40
CA ALA A 89 -15.02 16.37 11.92
C ALA A 89 -16.32 15.56 11.95
N THR A 90 -17.22 15.92 12.86
CA THR A 90 -18.55 15.32 13.01
C THR A 90 -19.62 16.31 12.55
N VAL A 91 -20.52 15.83 11.69
CA VAL A 91 -21.67 16.60 11.20
C VAL A 91 -22.68 16.85 12.35
N SER A 92 -22.98 18.10 12.63
CA SER A 92 -23.94 18.56 13.65
C SER A 92 -25.30 18.92 13.02
N GLU A 93 -26.30 19.25 13.82
CA GLU A 93 -27.63 19.67 13.35
C GLU A 93 -27.63 21.00 12.57
N ARG A 94 -26.49 21.70 12.53
CA ARG A 94 -26.32 23.01 11.88
C ARG A 94 -25.50 22.94 10.59
N CYS A 95 -25.17 21.74 10.11
CA CYS A 95 -24.39 21.59 8.89
C CYS A 95 -25.32 21.71 7.68
N GLU A 96 -25.04 22.68 6.82
CA GLU A 96 -25.83 22.95 5.60
C GLU A 96 -25.20 22.31 4.34
N VAL A 97 -24.12 21.53 4.51
CA VAL A 97 -23.43 20.80 3.42
C VAL A 97 -24.32 19.66 2.89
N PRO A 98 -24.58 19.57 1.58
CA PRO A 98 -25.42 18.52 0.99
C PRO A 98 -24.92 17.10 1.23
N ASP A 99 -25.84 16.13 1.11
CA ASP A 99 -25.60 14.68 1.21
C ASP A 99 -24.91 14.20 2.51
N LEU A 100 -24.84 15.03 3.54
CA LEU A 100 -24.33 14.69 4.87
C LEU A 100 -25.43 14.46 5.90
N SER A 101 -25.28 13.40 6.69
CA SER A 101 -26.18 13.06 7.79
C SER A 101 -25.61 13.49 9.15
N LYS A 102 -26.46 13.99 10.06
CA LYS A 102 -26.08 14.29 11.45
C LYS A 102 -25.36 13.08 12.09
N GLY A 103 -24.18 13.32 12.66
CA GLY A 103 -23.34 12.30 13.29
C GLY A 103 -22.29 11.67 12.37
N GLN A 104 -22.40 11.86 11.05
CA GLN A 104 -21.44 11.36 10.07
C GLN A 104 -20.04 11.94 10.31
N LYS A 105 -19.02 11.10 10.15
CA LYS A 105 -17.61 11.49 10.23
C LYS A 105 -17.10 11.86 8.83
N VAL A 106 -16.52 13.04 8.71
CA VAL A 106 -15.96 13.58 7.45
C VAL A 106 -14.53 14.07 7.68
N ALA A 107 -13.73 14.05 6.61
CA ALA A 107 -12.45 14.74 6.58
C ALA A 107 -12.68 16.20 6.16
N LEU A 108 -12.27 17.14 7.01
CA LEU A 108 -12.36 18.58 6.79
C LEU A 108 -10.95 19.15 6.59
N LYS A 109 -10.55 19.40 5.34
CA LYS A 109 -9.27 20.02 4.98
C LYS A 109 -9.41 21.54 5.05
N LEU A 110 -9.01 22.12 6.18
CA LEU A 110 -8.98 23.58 6.39
C LEU A 110 -7.75 24.18 5.69
N VAL A 111 -8.01 24.90 4.61
CA VAL A 111 -7.08 25.65 3.77
C VAL A 111 -7.02 27.11 4.22
N LYS A 112 -5.84 27.70 4.18
CA LYS A 112 -5.63 29.15 4.36
C LYS A 112 -5.53 29.80 3.00
N LEU A 113 -6.40 30.78 2.71
CA LEU A 113 -6.34 31.61 1.51
C LEU A 113 -6.19 33.09 1.91
N GLU A 114 -5.76 33.93 0.96
CA GLU A 114 -5.61 35.37 1.17
C GLU A 114 -6.94 36.13 1.04
N GLU A 115 -7.07 37.24 1.78
CA GLU A 115 -8.34 37.98 1.92
C GLU A 115 -8.81 38.62 0.60
N GLY A 116 -10.03 38.29 0.17
CA GLY A 116 -10.67 38.96 -0.97
C GLY A 116 -11.97 38.27 -1.42
N TRP A 117 -12.94 39.06 -1.88
CA TRP A 117 -14.21 38.54 -2.43
C TRP A 117 -13.98 37.58 -3.62
N THR A 118 -12.98 37.86 -4.45
CA THR A 118 -12.56 37.01 -5.57
C THR A 118 -11.92 35.69 -5.16
N THR A 119 -11.60 35.49 -3.88
CA THR A 119 -11.04 34.25 -3.33
C THR A 119 -12.16 33.27 -2.95
N LEU A 120 -13.23 33.75 -2.30
CA LEU A 120 -14.44 32.97 -2.00
C LEU A 120 -15.07 32.43 -3.29
N ASP A 121 -15.29 33.31 -4.27
CA ASP A 121 -15.83 32.99 -5.60
C ASP A 121 -15.06 31.89 -6.33
N LYS A 122 -13.74 31.79 -6.12
CA LYS A 122 -12.89 30.73 -6.68
C LYS A 122 -13.03 29.44 -5.90
N PHE A 123 -12.99 29.51 -4.57
CA PHE A 123 -13.08 28.36 -3.69
C PHE A 123 -14.42 27.62 -3.79
N GLU A 124 -15.54 28.33 -3.85
CA GLU A 124 -16.87 27.74 -4.05
C GLU A 124 -16.99 27.01 -5.40
N ARG A 125 -16.38 27.57 -6.46
CA ARG A 125 -16.30 26.93 -7.78
C ARG A 125 -15.40 25.70 -7.78
N GLU A 126 -14.25 25.76 -7.12
CA GLU A 126 -13.32 24.62 -6.94
C GLU A 126 -14.00 23.48 -6.17
N SER A 127 -14.67 23.79 -5.05
CA SER A 127 -15.51 22.86 -4.30
C SER A 127 -16.61 22.24 -5.16
N SER A 128 -17.33 23.06 -5.93
CA SER A 128 -18.42 22.61 -6.82
C SER A 128 -17.96 21.74 -7.99
N VAL A 129 -16.68 21.85 -8.38
CA VAL A 129 -16.04 20.95 -9.35
C VAL A 129 -15.59 19.66 -8.67
N LEU A 130 -14.95 19.73 -7.50
CA LEU A 130 -14.52 18.56 -6.73
C LEU A 130 -15.70 17.67 -6.28
N GLN A 131 -16.85 18.25 -5.94
CA GLN A 131 -18.09 17.50 -5.64
C GLN A 131 -18.56 16.59 -6.78
N ARG A 132 -18.21 16.91 -8.04
CA ARG A 132 -18.54 16.12 -9.23
C ARG A 132 -17.53 15.01 -9.51
N LEU A 133 -16.40 14.99 -8.80
CA LEU A 133 -15.36 14.00 -8.97
C LEU A 133 -15.85 12.62 -8.49
N ARG A 134 -15.73 11.61 -9.35
CA ARG A 134 -16.16 10.23 -9.07
C ARG A 134 -15.14 9.26 -9.68
N HIS A 135 -14.11 8.94 -8.92
CA HIS A 135 -13.05 8.01 -9.30
C HIS A 135 -12.81 6.97 -8.19
N PRO A 136 -12.70 5.66 -8.48
CA PRO A 136 -12.51 4.63 -7.45
C PRO A 136 -11.25 4.80 -6.59
N ALA A 137 -10.24 5.54 -7.09
CA ALA A 137 -8.97 5.79 -6.40
C ALA A 137 -8.82 7.23 -5.84
N VAL A 138 -9.89 8.04 -5.78
CA VAL A 138 -9.83 9.41 -5.22
C VAL A 138 -10.97 9.63 -4.22
N PRO A 139 -10.77 10.36 -3.10
CA PRO A 139 -11.83 10.66 -2.14
C PRO A 139 -13.06 11.32 -2.79
N SER A 140 -14.24 10.98 -2.29
CA SER A 140 -15.50 11.65 -2.63
C SER A 140 -15.64 12.94 -1.82
N TYR A 141 -15.79 14.06 -2.52
CA TYR A 141 -16.04 15.37 -1.91
C TYR A 141 -17.55 15.58 -1.78
N TYR A 142 -17.98 16.02 -0.60
CA TYR A 142 -19.38 16.31 -0.26
C TYR A 142 -19.70 17.80 -0.37
N GLY A 143 -18.71 18.66 -0.11
CA GLY A 143 -18.88 20.11 -0.26
C GLY A 143 -17.79 20.90 0.41
N SER A 144 -18.14 22.10 0.85
CA SER A 144 -17.24 23.03 1.50
C SER A 144 -17.94 23.84 2.61
N VAL A 145 -17.14 24.34 3.54
CA VAL A 145 -17.53 25.24 4.62
C VAL A 145 -16.56 26.42 4.72
N VAL A 146 -16.98 27.52 5.34
CA VAL A 146 -16.16 28.69 5.66
C VAL A 146 -16.03 28.85 7.17
N ARG A 147 -14.99 29.54 7.63
CA ARG A 147 -14.79 29.88 9.04
C ARG A 147 -14.27 31.30 9.19
N ASP A 148 -15.06 32.17 9.79
CA ASP A 148 -14.62 33.54 10.11
C ASP A 148 -13.50 33.55 11.16
N ARG A 149 -12.51 34.41 10.93
CA ARG A 149 -11.44 34.81 11.85
C ARG A 149 -11.50 36.33 12.04
N PRO A 150 -10.91 36.89 13.13
CA PRO A 150 -10.88 38.34 13.34
C PRO A 150 -10.16 39.11 12.21
N ASN A 151 -9.22 38.45 11.52
CA ASN A 151 -8.54 38.93 10.34
C ASN A 151 -8.65 37.83 9.26
N GLY A 152 -9.76 37.78 8.53
CA GLY A 152 -9.96 36.94 7.35
C GLY A 152 -10.81 35.69 7.56
N GLN A 153 -10.73 34.72 6.65
CA GLN A 153 -11.49 33.47 6.69
C GLN A 153 -10.58 32.26 6.48
N ASP A 154 -10.88 31.11 7.10
CA ASP A 154 -10.38 29.80 6.69
C ASP A 154 -11.43 29.11 5.79
N PHE A 155 -10.97 28.32 4.82
CA PHE A 155 -11.82 27.68 3.81
C PHE A 155 -11.67 26.16 3.92
N GLY A 156 -12.78 25.44 4.12
CA GLY A 156 -12.77 24.01 4.44
C GLY A 156 -13.36 23.14 3.35
N LEU A 157 -12.60 22.19 2.81
CA LEU A 157 -13.14 21.15 1.92
C LEU A 157 -13.57 19.92 2.72
N VAL A 158 -14.77 19.41 2.42
CA VAL A 158 -15.40 18.29 3.12
C VAL A 158 -15.42 17.06 2.22
N CYS A 159 -14.78 15.97 2.65
CA CYS A 159 -14.73 14.71 1.91
C CYS A 159 -14.84 13.46 2.81
N ASN A 160 -14.95 12.27 2.22
CA ASN A 160 -15.00 11.01 2.95
C ASN A 160 -13.65 10.66 3.59
N ILE A 161 -13.68 10.03 4.77
CA ILE A 161 -12.47 9.58 5.45
C ILE A 161 -11.98 8.28 4.82
N VAL A 162 -10.75 8.29 4.31
CA VAL A 162 -10.06 7.11 3.76
C VAL A 162 -9.01 6.63 4.78
N ASN A 163 -9.01 5.33 5.08
CA ASN A 163 -8.17 4.71 6.12
C ASN A 163 -7.17 3.72 5.51
N GLY A 164 -6.02 3.53 6.16
CA GLY A 164 -4.98 2.55 5.80
C GLY A 164 -3.60 2.95 6.30
N ASN A 165 -2.55 2.19 5.96
CA ASN A 165 -1.17 2.66 6.04
C ASN A 165 -0.77 3.38 4.75
N THR A 166 0.00 4.45 4.86
CA THR A 166 0.52 5.23 3.72
C THR A 166 1.66 4.51 2.98
N LEU A 167 1.89 4.82 1.70
CA LEU A 167 3.07 4.35 0.96
C LEU A 167 4.38 4.88 1.58
N GLU A 168 4.39 6.06 2.20
CA GLU A 168 5.55 6.53 2.98
C GLU A 168 5.86 5.58 4.15
N GLU A 169 4.85 5.15 4.89
CA GLU A 169 5.05 4.20 6.00
C GLU A 169 5.51 2.83 5.51
N GLU A 170 4.99 2.32 4.38
CA GLU A 170 5.48 1.07 3.79
C GLU A 170 6.94 1.18 3.30
N LEU A 171 7.34 2.32 2.73
CA LEU A 171 8.72 2.59 2.32
C LEU A 171 9.65 2.73 3.54
N ARG A 172 9.28 3.59 4.49
CA ARG A 172 10.07 3.91 5.70
C ARG A 172 10.22 2.72 6.65
N THR A 173 9.28 1.76 6.63
CA THR A 173 9.38 0.51 7.39
C THR A 173 10.04 -0.63 6.60
N GLY A 174 10.35 -0.44 5.32
CA GLY A 174 10.97 -1.46 4.46
C GLY A 174 10.03 -2.61 4.08
N ARG A 175 8.71 -2.41 4.16
CA ARG A 175 7.69 -3.39 3.75
C ARG A 175 7.37 -3.30 2.26
N TRP A 176 7.52 -2.12 1.64
CA TRP A 176 7.42 -1.95 0.20
C TRP A 176 8.55 -2.69 -0.53
N VAL A 177 8.20 -3.45 -1.57
CA VAL A 177 9.15 -4.16 -2.44
C VAL A 177 9.15 -3.52 -3.82
N ALA A 178 10.27 -2.91 -4.19
CA ALA A 178 10.48 -2.20 -5.46
C ALA A 178 10.69 -3.17 -6.65
N THR A 179 9.68 -3.96 -7.01
CA THR A 179 9.68 -4.74 -8.25
C THR A 179 9.25 -3.89 -9.45
N VAL A 180 9.59 -4.35 -10.65
CA VAL A 180 9.18 -3.69 -11.91
C VAL A 180 7.66 -3.60 -11.99
N ASP A 181 6.94 -4.70 -11.76
CA ASP A 181 5.47 -4.72 -11.72
C ASP A 181 4.88 -3.78 -10.66
N ASN A 182 5.40 -3.76 -9.43
CA ASN A 182 4.84 -2.92 -8.35
C ASN A 182 4.96 -1.42 -8.66
N VAL A 183 6.13 -0.99 -9.18
CA VAL A 183 6.34 0.41 -9.55
C VAL A 183 5.59 0.76 -10.85
N LYS A 184 5.50 -0.17 -11.81
CA LYS A 184 4.71 0.03 -13.03
C LYS A 184 3.21 0.14 -12.73
N LEU A 185 2.64 -0.74 -11.91
CA LEU A 185 1.24 -0.69 -11.48
C LEU A 185 0.94 0.61 -10.71
N LEU A 186 1.86 1.05 -9.84
CA LEU A 186 1.78 2.34 -9.17
C LEU A 186 1.81 3.51 -10.18
N ALA A 187 2.66 3.45 -11.20
CA ALA A 187 2.76 4.46 -12.24
C ALA A 187 1.49 4.52 -13.10
N GLU A 188 0.96 3.37 -13.54
CA GLU A 188 -0.28 3.27 -14.32
C GLU A 188 -1.45 3.82 -13.50
N THR A 189 -1.61 3.38 -12.24
CA THR A 189 -2.68 3.86 -11.35
C THR A 189 -2.63 5.37 -11.11
N LEU A 190 -1.44 5.92 -10.84
CA LEU A 190 -1.27 7.37 -10.60
C LEU A 190 -1.50 8.19 -11.87
N LEU A 191 -1.03 7.73 -13.04
CA LEU A 191 -1.24 8.42 -14.30
C LEU A 191 -2.70 8.31 -14.78
N GLU A 192 -3.39 7.21 -14.52
CA GLU A 192 -4.84 7.09 -14.76
C GLU A 192 -5.66 8.08 -13.93
N VAL A 193 -5.30 8.27 -12.65
CA VAL A 193 -5.89 9.34 -11.82
C VAL A 193 -5.63 10.72 -12.43
N CYS A 194 -4.41 11.02 -12.87
CA CYS A 194 -4.09 12.29 -13.53
C CYS A 194 -4.84 12.47 -14.87
N VAL A 195 -5.02 11.41 -15.67
CA VAL A 195 -5.85 11.43 -16.90
C VAL A 195 -7.31 11.70 -16.57
N HIS A 196 -7.87 11.07 -15.53
CA HIS A 196 -9.25 11.31 -15.13
C HIS A 196 -9.45 12.77 -14.68
N LEU A 197 -8.56 13.30 -13.84
CA LEU A 197 -8.59 14.70 -13.37
C LEU A 197 -8.43 15.71 -14.52
N ALA A 198 -7.57 15.40 -15.50
CA ALA A 198 -7.38 16.21 -16.70
C ALA A 198 -8.60 16.25 -17.63
N SER A 199 -9.55 15.30 -17.51
CA SER A 199 -10.73 15.22 -18.39
C SER A 199 -11.90 16.14 -18.01
N PHE A 200 -11.81 16.82 -16.85
CA PHE A 200 -12.80 17.79 -16.41
C PHE A 200 -12.73 19.12 -17.18
N ALA A 201 -13.81 19.90 -17.13
CA ALA A 201 -13.89 21.24 -17.73
C ALA A 201 -14.31 22.29 -16.68
N PRO A 202 -13.40 23.14 -16.19
CA PRO A 202 -11.95 23.15 -16.46
C PRO A 202 -11.22 21.91 -15.89
N PRO A 203 -10.03 21.56 -16.40
CA PRO A 203 -9.24 20.44 -15.89
C PRO A 203 -8.83 20.60 -14.43
N ILE A 204 -8.74 19.50 -13.69
CA ILE A 204 -8.36 19.48 -12.27
C ILE A 204 -6.88 19.08 -12.15
N VAL A 205 -6.15 19.76 -11.24
CA VAL A 205 -4.77 19.42 -10.83
C VAL A 205 -4.77 18.98 -9.36
N HIS A 206 -4.24 17.80 -9.06
CA HIS A 206 -4.26 17.16 -7.75
C HIS A 206 -3.37 17.89 -6.72
N ARG A 207 -2.18 18.36 -7.12
CA ARG A 207 -1.22 19.16 -6.32
C ARG A 207 -0.73 18.53 -5.00
N ASP A 208 -1.03 17.25 -4.75
CA ASP A 208 -0.77 16.57 -3.46
C ASP A 208 -0.53 15.06 -3.68
N ILE A 209 0.00 14.65 -4.84
CA ILE A 209 0.38 13.25 -5.12
C ILE A 209 1.72 12.97 -4.48
N LYS A 210 1.73 12.12 -3.46
CA LYS A 210 2.93 11.77 -2.69
C LYS A 210 2.72 10.50 -1.86
N PRO A 211 3.78 9.80 -1.42
CA PRO A 211 3.67 8.55 -0.68
C PRO A 211 2.79 8.62 0.58
N GLN A 212 2.69 9.78 1.22
CA GLN A 212 1.86 9.99 2.42
C GLN A 212 0.34 9.88 2.17
N ASN A 213 -0.12 9.78 0.92
CA ASN A 213 -1.54 9.89 0.54
C ASN A 213 -2.12 8.62 -0.13
N ILE A 214 -1.50 7.44 0.02
CA ILE A 214 -1.83 6.21 -0.74
C ILE A 214 -2.11 5.03 0.22
N LEU A 215 -3.30 4.41 0.18
CA LEU A 215 -3.88 3.57 1.26
C LEU A 215 -4.53 2.25 0.77
N LEU A 216 -4.29 1.11 1.45
CA LEU A 216 -4.48 -0.26 0.91
C LEU A 216 -4.84 -1.33 2.00
N GLU A 217 -5.51 -2.45 1.59
CA GLU A 217 -6.07 -3.62 2.33
C GLU A 217 -6.29 -4.92 1.45
N GLU A 218 -5.76 -6.12 1.80
CA GLU A 218 -5.23 -7.12 0.82
C GLU A 218 -6.01 -7.48 -0.46
N ARG A 219 -7.16 -8.18 -0.41
CA ARG A 219 -7.84 -8.63 -1.65
C ARG A 219 -8.46 -7.47 -2.43
N PHE A 220 -8.88 -6.44 -1.70
CA PHE A 220 -9.45 -5.18 -2.21
C PHE A 220 -8.39 -4.13 -2.56
N SER A 221 -7.09 -4.40 -2.38
CA SER A 221 -5.98 -3.47 -2.64
C SER A 221 -4.81 -4.05 -3.40
N ARG A 222 -4.79 -5.37 -3.53
CA ARG A 222 -3.74 -6.18 -4.16
C ARG A 222 -2.42 -6.25 -3.36
N ARG A 223 -2.31 -5.73 -2.12
CA ARG A 223 -1.16 -5.98 -1.22
C ARG A 223 -1.32 -7.30 -0.46
N LYS A 224 -0.53 -8.33 -0.78
CA LYS A 224 -0.55 -9.62 -0.07
C LYS A 224 -0.05 -9.51 1.38
N HIS A 225 -0.78 -10.09 2.35
CA HIS A 225 -0.56 -10.03 3.81
C HIS A 225 -0.72 -8.62 4.42
N ASP A 226 -1.80 -7.93 4.09
CA ASP A 226 -2.06 -6.56 4.58
C ASP A 226 -2.56 -6.51 6.03
N GLY A 227 -1.75 -5.96 6.93
CA GLY A 227 -2.04 -5.82 8.36
C GLY A 227 -2.74 -4.51 8.76
N CYS A 228 -3.47 -3.88 7.84
CA CYS A 228 -4.25 -2.67 8.12
C CYS A 228 -5.56 -2.97 8.90
N PHE A 229 -6.26 -1.92 9.36
CA PHE A 229 -7.66 -2.06 9.79
C PHE A 229 -8.54 -2.42 8.56
N PRO A 230 -9.32 -3.52 8.58
CA PRO A 230 -9.96 -4.08 7.39
C PRO A 230 -11.26 -3.34 7.00
N LYS A 231 -11.13 -2.07 6.62
CA LYS A 231 -12.25 -1.18 6.31
C LYS A 231 -13.10 -1.67 5.13
N ARG A 232 -12.50 -1.94 3.97
CA ARG A 232 -13.19 -2.35 2.73
C ARG A 232 -13.90 -3.69 2.91
N SER A 233 -13.30 -4.59 3.67
CA SER A 233 -13.88 -5.89 4.03
C SER A 233 -15.12 -5.74 4.91
N ILE A 234 -15.08 -4.84 5.92
CA ILE A 234 -16.26 -4.54 6.75
C ILE A 234 -17.34 -3.82 5.93
N GLU A 235 -16.97 -2.84 5.11
CA GLU A 235 -17.90 -2.12 4.22
C GLU A 235 -18.60 -3.08 3.23
N TYR A 236 -17.87 -4.00 2.61
CA TYR A 236 -18.42 -5.06 1.77
C TYR A 236 -19.39 -5.99 2.55
N CYS A 237 -19.01 -6.42 3.74
CA CYS A 237 -19.86 -7.26 4.59
C CYS A 237 -21.18 -6.56 4.99
N LEU A 238 -21.14 -5.26 5.26
CA LEU A 238 -22.35 -4.49 5.59
C LEU A 238 -23.22 -4.22 4.35
N GLN A 239 -22.60 -3.85 3.22
CA GLN A 239 -23.31 -3.59 1.96
C GLN A 239 -23.97 -4.86 1.39
N SER A 240 -23.25 -5.98 1.32
CA SER A 240 -23.74 -7.24 0.74
C SER A 240 -24.94 -7.84 1.50
N GLN A 241 -25.06 -7.55 2.80
CA GLN A 241 -26.20 -7.98 3.62
C GLN A 241 -27.25 -6.87 3.84
N ASN A 242 -27.01 -5.65 3.33
CA ASN A 242 -27.84 -4.45 3.57
C ASN A 242 -28.08 -4.18 5.07
N ILE A 243 -26.98 -4.08 5.84
CA ILE A 243 -26.95 -3.86 7.29
C ILE A 243 -26.34 -2.49 7.58
N ALA A 244 -27.00 -1.64 8.36
CA ALA A 244 -26.42 -0.38 8.81
C ALA A 244 -25.46 -0.59 10.00
N PRO A 245 -24.45 0.28 10.21
CA PRO A 245 -23.59 0.22 11.39
C PRO A 245 -24.36 0.20 12.73
N ASP A 246 -25.51 0.87 12.78
CA ASP A 246 -26.38 0.90 13.95
C ASP A 246 -27.10 -0.44 14.24
N ASP A 247 -27.30 -1.31 13.25
CA ASP A 247 -27.95 -2.62 13.41
C ASP A 247 -27.04 -3.67 14.09
N ILE A 248 -25.72 -3.46 14.04
CA ILE A 248 -24.72 -4.38 14.58
C ILE A 248 -24.90 -4.53 16.10
N SER A 249 -25.29 -5.71 16.59
CA SER A 249 -25.53 -5.90 18.02
C SER A 249 -24.23 -5.95 18.84
N ILE A 250 -23.23 -6.67 18.32
CA ILE A 250 -21.93 -6.92 18.95
C ILE A 250 -20.86 -6.86 17.85
N VAL A 251 -19.69 -6.32 18.16
CA VAL A 251 -18.47 -6.50 17.36
C VAL A 251 -17.54 -7.44 18.12
N ALA A 252 -17.11 -8.53 17.51
CA ALA A 252 -16.20 -9.48 18.12
C ALA A 252 -14.79 -9.38 17.50
N HIS A 253 -13.76 -9.36 18.33
CA HIS A 253 -12.36 -9.32 17.91
C HIS A 253 -11.57 -10.44 18.59
N GLY A 254 -10.84 -11.24 17.81
CA GLY A 254 -10.14 -12.44 18.29
C GLY A 254 -8.72 -12.21 18.78
N TRP A 255 -8.50 -11.16 19.58
CA TRP A 255 -7.24 -10.84 20.24
C TRP A 255 -7.52 -10.12 21.57
N LEU A 256 -6.71 -10.36 22.60
CA LEU A 256 -6.80 -9.70 23.90
C LEU A 256 -5.67 -8.67 24.08
N PHE A 257 -6.03 -7.44 24.47
CA PHE A 257 -5.07 -6.37 24.78
C PHE A 257 -4.94 -6.11 26.29
N ASP A 258 -5.68 -6.85 27.13
CA ASP A 258 -5.78 -6.61 28.58
C ASP A 258 -4.69 -7.34 29.39
N GLY A 259 -4.03 -6.60 30.30
CA GLY A 259 -2.98 -7.12 31.18
C GLY A 259 -3.48 -8.05 32.29
N ASP A 260 -4.79 -8.06 32.57
CA ASP A 260 -5.40 -8.91 33.59
C ASP A 260 -5.32 -10.41 33.23
N ASP A 261 -5.29 -10.74 31.93
CA ASP A 261 -5.17 -12.12 31.46
C ASP A 261 -3.70 -12.59 31.38
N LEU A 262 -2.79 -11.70 30.96
CA LEU A 262 -1.35 -11.90 31.14
C LEU A 262 -1.01 -12.20 32.61
N THR A 263 -1.62 -11.48 33.56
CA THR A 263 -1.39 -11.69 34.99
C THR A 263 -1.82 -13.09 35.46
N LYS A 264 -2.92 -13.63 34.91
CA LYS A 264 -3.38 -15.01 35.18
C LYS A 264 -2.46 -16.06 34.56
N ARG A 265 -2.02 -15.86 33.31
CA ARG A 265 -1.08 -16.77 32.61
C ARG A 265 0.28 -16.79 33.31
N LEU A 266 0.80 -15.62 33.69
CA LEU A 266 2.02 -15.49 34.52
C LEU A 266 1.94 -16.32 35.80
N ALA A 267 0.81 -16.30 36.51
CA ALA A 267 0.66 -17.04 37.76
C ALA A 267 0.70 -18.57 37.62
N ALA A 268 0.49 -19.10 36.40
CA ALA A 268 0.56 -20.53 36.09
C ALA A 268 1.93 -21.00 35.58
N GLU A 269 2.83 -20.09 35.22
CA GLU A 269 4.12 -20.40 34.57
C GLU A 269 5.31 -20.36 35.56
N PRO A 270 6.41 -21.09 35.30
CA PRO A 270 7.64 -21.03 36.11
C PRO A 270 8.21 -19.62 36.23
N VAL A 271 8.88 -19.31 37.35
CA VAL A 271 9.40 -17.97 37.68
C VAL A 271 10.32 -17.40 36.58
N GLU A 272 11.07 -18.26 35.89
CA GLU A 272 11.95 -17.94 34.77
C GLU A 272 11.14 -17.51 33.53
N VAL A 273 10.12 -18.31 33.16
CA VAL A 273 9.17 -17.99 32.09
C VAL A 273 8.42 -16.69 32.40
N GLN A 274 8.01 -16.48 33.66
CA GLN A 274 7.37 -15.23 34.07
C GLN A 274 8.27 -13.98 33.90
N LYS A 275 9.60 -14.12 34.04
CA LYS A 275 10.54 -13.02 33.76
C LYS A 275 10.57 -12.72 32.26
N GLN A 276 10.63 -13.75 31.43
CA GLN A 276 10.61 -13.61 29.97
C GLN A 276 9.27 -13.02 29.47
N MET A 277 8.12 -13.53 29.95
CA MET A 277 6.78 -13.01 29.62
C MET A 277 6.64 -11.53 29.98
N ARG A 278 7.05 -11.12 31.19
CA ARG A 278 6.98 -9.70 31.62
C ARG A 278 7.86 -8.79 30.76
N TRP A 279 9.08 -9.23 30.43
CA TRP A 279 9.98 -8.49 29.56
C TRP A 279 9.45 -8.37 28.12
N MET A 280 8.81 -9.41 27.58
CA MET A 280 8.15 -9.33 26.27
C MET A 280 6.91 -8.43 26.32
N ALA A 281 6.05 -8.57 27.33
CA ALA A 281 4.89 -7.71 27.51
C ALA A 281 5.26 -6.23 27.65
N GLU A 282 6.48 -5.90 28.11
CA GLU A 282 7.02 -4.54 28.07
C GLU A 282 7.48 -4.12 26.66
N LYS A 283 8.21 -4.99 25.95
CA LYS A 283 8.69 -4.73 24.57
C LYS A 283 7.54 -4.59 23.55
N PHE A 284 6.49 -5.42 23.65
CA PHE A 284 5.37 -5.45 22.70
C PHE A 284 4.22 -4.50 23.06
N ARG A 285 4.13 -3.99 24.31
CA ARG A 285 3.04 -3.09 24.77
C ARG A 285 2.67 -1.98 23.79
N ASN A 286 3.67 -1.34 23.19
CA ASN A 286 3.47 -0.24 22.25
C ASN A 286 2.91 -0.71 20.90
N VAL A 287 3.15 -1.96 20.50
CA VAL A 287 2.53 -2.58 19.31
C VAL A 287 1.08 -2.91 19.61
N ASP A 288 0.83 -3.59 20.73
CA ASP A 288 -0.51 -4.00 21.17
C ASP A 288 -1.46 -2.81 21.32
N LEU A 289 -1.04 -1.76 22.04
CA LEU A 289 -1.79 -0.51 22.19
C LEU A 289 -2.04 0.21 20.85
N ASN A 290 -1.11 0.12 19.89
CA ASN A 290 -1.31 0.69 18.55
C ASN A 290 -2.33 -0.11 17.73
N VAL A 291 -2.35 -1.45 17.85
CA VAL A 291 -3.37 -2.29 17.19
C VAL A 291 -4.74 -2.05 17.82
N GLU A 292 -4.83 -1.98 19.14
CA GLU A 292 -6.07 -1.67 19.87
C GLU A 292 -6.61 -0.28 19.51
N ALA A 293 -5.75 0.74 19.48
CA ALA A 293 -6.14 2.09 19.09
C ALA A 293 -6.64 2.14 17.63
N ARG A 294 -5.99 1.43 16.70
CA ARG A 294 -6.46 1.31 15.30
C ARG A 294 -7.82 0.62 15.21
N LEU A 295 -8.05 -0.44 16.00
CA LEU A 295 -9.34 -1.15 16.08
C LEU A 295 -10.45 -0.21 16.57
N ARG A 296 -10.26 0.45 17.72
CA ARG A 296 -11.25 1.34 18.33
C ARG A 296 -11.54 2.56 17.43
N SER A 297 -10.51 3.21 16.90
CA SER A 297 -10.67 4.35 15.97
C SER A 297 -11.27 3.94 14.62
N GLY A 298 -10.97 2.75 14.11
CA GLY A 298 -11.55 2.22 12.87
C GLY A 298 -13.04 1.92 13.00
N LEU A 299 -13.46 1.30 14.12
CA LEU A 299 -14.88 1.09 14.43
C LEU A 299 -15.64 2.41 14.60
N GLN A 300 -15.05 3.38 15.30
CA GLN A 300 -15.62 4.72 15.43
C GLN A 300 -15.75 5.45 14.08
N ALA A 301 -14.78 5.28 13.17
CA ALA A 301 -14.84 5.84 11.82
C ALA A 301 -15.90 5.18 10.91
N LEU A 302 -16.33 3.95 11.24
CA LEU A 302 -17.48 3.26 10.64
C LEU A 302 -18.81 3.59 11.35
N GLY A 303 -18.80 4.44 12.38
CA GLY A 303 -19.98 4.79 13.17
C GLY A 303 -20.41 3.74 14.19
N ILE A 304 -19.62 2.68 14.41
CA ILE A 304 -20.01 1.55 15.27
C ILE A 304 -19.65 1.85 16.74
N PRO A 305 -20.62 1.86 17.67
CA PRO A 305 -20.35 2.17 19.08
C PRO A 305 -19.39 1.20 19.77
N GLU A 306 -18.33 1.74 20.37
CA GLU A 306 -17.29 0.99 21.12
C GLU A 306 -17.85 0.09 22.22
N ALA A 307 -18.96 0.46 22.85
CA ALA A 307 -19.65 -0.36 23.86
C ALA A 307 -20.14 -1.73 23.34
N ARG A 308 -20.18 -1.92 22.02
CA ARG A 308 -20.51 -3.19 21.34
C ARG A 308 -19.29 -4.08 21.12
N LEU A 309 -18.07 -3.57 21.26
CA LEU A 309 -16.83 -4.34 21.09
C LEU A 309 -16.65 -5.37 22.21
N ARG A 310 -16.36 -6.61 21.84
CA ARG A 310 -15.98 -7.72 22.73
C ARG A 310 -14.70 -8.33 22.21
N MET A 311 -13.75 -8.54 23.12
CA MET A 311 -12.46 -9.14 22.83
C MET A 311 -12.49 -10.60 23.30
N TYR A 312 -11.96 -11.49 22.46
CA TYR A 312 -11.97 -12.93 22.63
C TYR A 312 -10.57 -13.48 22.44
N ASP A 313 -10.24 -14.52 23.20
CA ASP A 313 -8.93 -15.18 23.11
C ASP A 313 -8.70 -15.79 21.71
N HIS A 314 -7.55 -15.50 21.12
CA HIS A 314 -7.07 -15.92 19.78
C HIS A 314 -7.19 -17.43 19.57
N HIS A 315 -6.69 -18.22 20.50
CA HIS A 315 -6.73 -19.68 20.42
C HIS A 315 -8.12 -20.26 20.71
N SER A 316 -8.92 -19.59 21.54
CA SER A 316 -10.34 -19.89 21.69
C SER A 316 -11.12 -19.57 20.40
N CYS A 317 -10.75 -18.51 19.68
CA CYS A 317 -11.30 -18.17 18.37
C CYS A 317 -10.92 -19.21 17.32
N HIS A 318 -9.66 -19.64 17.24
CA HIS A 318 -9.26 -20.76 16.38
C HIS A 318 -10.05 -22.04 16.69
N ALA A 319 -10.18 -22.41 17.96
CA ALA A 319 -10.95 -23.60 18.37
C ALA A 319 -12.44 -23.46 18.02
N ALA A 320 -13.03 -22.28 18.23
CA ALA A 320 -14.40 -21.96 17.84
C ALA A 320 -14.59 -21.96 16.32
N ALA A 321 -13.64 -21.45 15.54
CA ALA A 321 -13.70 -21.47 14.09
C ALA A 321 -13.68 -22.91 13.55
N ALA A 322 -12.78 -23.75 14.07
CA ALA A 322 -12.73 -25.17 13.72
C ALA A 322 -14.03 -25.91 14.10
N PHE A 323 -14.53 -25.70 15.32
CA PHE A 323 -15.75 -26.35 15.79
C PHE A 323 -17.01 -25.87 15.05
N PHE A 324 -17.27 -24.56 15.00
CA PHE A 324 -18.51 -24.00 14.46
C PHE A 324 -18.56 -23.93 12.92
N ALA A 325 -17.45 -24.19 12.22
CA ALA A 325 -17.46 -24.43 10.77
C ALA A 325 -17.70 -25.90 10.41
N TRP A 326 -17.37 -26.84 11.30
CA TRP A 326 -17.48 -28.27 11.02
C TRP A 326 -18.96 -28.69 10.90
N PRO A 327 -19.46 -29.14 9.73
CA PRO A 327 -20.89 -29.33 9.53
C PRO A 327 -21.49 -30.50 10.33
N ALA A 328 -20.72 -31.58 10.53
CA ALA A 328 -21.22 -32.80 11.18
C ALA A 328 -21.55 -32.62 12.67
N ARG A 329 -21.04 -31.57 13.32
CA ARG A 329 -21.38 -31.17 14.71
C ARG A 329 -22.89 -31.05 14.99
N LEU A 330 -23.68 -30.86 13.94
CA LEU A 330 -25.13 -30.72 14.02
C LEU A 330 -25.85 -32.06 14.28
N THR A 331 -25.11 -33.17 14.31
CA THR A 331 -25.60 -34.50 14.74
C THR A 331 -25.31 -34.73 16.23
N ALA A 332 -26.17 -35.51 16.90
CA ALA A 332 -26.16 -35.62 18.37
C ALA A 332 -24.88 -36.24 18.97
N ASP A 333 -24.17 -37.09 18.21
CA ASP A 333 -23.00 -37.83 18.68
C ASP A 333 -21.69 -37.00 18.67
N CYS A 334 -21.70 -35.82 18.02
CA CYS A 334 -20.48 -35.08 17.73
C CYS A 334 -19.95 -34.18 18.88
N TYR A 335 -20.63 -34.15 20.04
CA TYR A 335 -20.19 -33.36 21.20
C TYR A 335 -18.99 -33.94 21.96
N ASP A 336 -18.55 -35.18 21.69
CA ASP A 336 -17.24 -35.68 22.16
C ASP A 336 -16.14 -35.43 21.11
N CYS A 337 -15.96 -34.16 20.74
CA CYS A 337 -14.87 -33.72 19.87
C CYS A 337 -13.78 -32.97 20.64
N CYS A 338 -12.55 -33.06 20.13
CA CYS A 338 -11.40 -32.29 20.62
C CYS A 338 -10.95 -31.28 19.56
N CYS A 339 -10.84 -30.01 19.94
CA CYS A 339 -10.26 -28.97 19.11
C CYS A 339 -8.80 -28.75 19.51
N VAL A 340 -7.89 -28.90 18.55
CA VAL A 340 -6.45 -28.68 18.72
C VAL A 340 -6.07 -27.42 17.96
N THR A 341 -5.48 -26.44 18.65
CA THR A 341 -4.97 -25.23 17.99
C THR A 341 -3.47 -25.08 18.20
N LEU A 342 -2.76 -24.72 17.13
CA LEU A 342 -1.30 -24.53 17.09
C LEU A 342 -0.95 -23.46 16.06
N ASP A 343 -0.18 -22.47 16.49
CA ASP A 343 0.04 -21.26 15.73
C ASP A 343 1.42 -20.62 15.99
N GLY A 344 1.70 -19.47 15.37
CA GLY A 344 2.83 -18.63 15.73
C GLY A 344 2.73 -18.14 17.18
N ARG A 345 1.76 -17.26 17.45
CA ARG A 345 1.38 -16.78 18.79
C ARG A 345 -0.06 -16.23 18.80
N GLY A 346 -0.66 -16.17 19.98
CA GLY A 346 -1.86 -15.40 20.28
C GLY A 346 -2.07 -15.30 21.80
N ASP A 347 -2.30 -14.10 22.34
CA ASP A 347 -2.51 -13.84 23.78
C ASP A 347 -1.50 -14.53 24.72
N TYR A 348 -0.20 -14.45 24.40
CA TYR A 348 0.88 -15.12 25.12
C TYR A 348 0.89 -16.67 25.09
N ALA A 349 0.00 -17.29 24.31
CA ALA A 349 0.03 -18.71 23.97
C ALA A 349 0.55 -18.95 22.54
N SER A 350 0.86 -20.19 22.20
CA SER A 350 1.07 -20.70 20.84
C SER A 350 0.15 -21.86 20.47
N GLY A 351 -0.60 -22.39 21.45
CA GLY A 351 -1.52 -23.50 21.25
C GLY A 351 -2.51 -23.66 22.37
N LYS A 352 -3.59 -24.40 22.10
CA LYS A 352 -4.65 -24.69 23.06
C LYS A 352 -5.44 -25.94 22.66
N ILE A 353 -5.79 -26.75 23.66
CA ILE A 353 -6.65 -27.92 23.53
C ILE A 353 -8.00 -27.60 24.15
N VAL A 354 -9.10 -27.75 23.40
CA VAL A 354 -10.46 -27.42 23.85
C VAL A 354 -11.43 -28.56 23.55
N LYS A 355 -12.14 -29.05 24.57
CA LYS A 355 -13.20 -30.05 24.44
C LYS A 355 -14.57 -29.37 24.37
N PHE A 356 -15.43 -29.75 23.44
CA PHE A 356 -16.75 -29.13 23.22
C PHE A 356 -17.94 -30.01 23.65
N GLN A 357 -17.90 -30.50 24.90
CA GLN A 357 -19.05 -31.22 25.49
C GLN A 357 -20.13 -30.22 25.96
N GLY A 358 -20.89 -29.70 24.99
CA GLY A 358 -21.93 -28.69 25.17
C GLY A 358 -21.36 -27.27 25.33
N LYS A 359 -20.51 -27.04 26.32
CA LYS A 359 -19.68 -25.83 26.45
C LYS A 359 -18.21 -26.13 26.15
N PRO A 360 -17.43 -25.14 25.66
CA PRO A 360 -15.99 -25.29 25.51
C PRO A 360 -15.31 -25.37 26.88
N THR A 361 -14.49 -26.40 27.07
CA THR A 361 -13.62 -26.60 28.23
C THR A 361 -12.18 -26.70 27.76
N VAL A 362 -11.31 -25.79 28.21
CA VAL A 362 -9.88 -25.85 27.93
C VAL A 362 -9.25 -27.01 28.71
N LEU A 363 -8.46 -27.85 28.05
CA LEU A 363 -7.75 -28.98 28.66
C LEU A 363 -6.27 -28.66 28.93
N ASP A 364 -5.61 -27.95 28.02
CA ASP A 364 -4.21 -27.50 28.16
C ASP A 364 -3.94 -26.28 27.26
N VAL A 365 -2.88 -25.52 27.56
CA VAL A 365 -2.46 -24.32 26.83
C VAL A 365 -0.95 -24.38 26.64
N THR A 366 -0.48 -24.23 25.39
CA THR A 366 0.95 -24.20 25.05
C THR A 366 1.45 -22.76 25.11
N SER A 367 2.55 -22.52 25.83
CA SER A 367 3.13 -21.17 25.99
C SER A 367 3.63 -20.60 24.66
N MET A 368 3.66 -19.27 24.49
CA MET A 368 4.19 -18.69 23.24
C MET A 368 5.68 -18.97 23.01
N PHE A 369 6.44 -19.27 24.08
CA PHE A 369 7.85 -19.70 23.96
C PHE A 369 8.00 -21.14 23.46
N ASP A 370 6.99 -21.98 23.68
CA ASP A 370 6.97 -23.40 23.29
C ASP A 370 6.41 -23.59 21.86
N SER A 371 6.48 -22.54 21.03
CA SER A 371 5.78 -22.45 19.74
C SER A 371 6.43 -23.27 18.62
N LEU A 372 5.71 -24.32 18.18
CA LEU A 372 6.01 -25.03 16.94
C LEU A 372 5.94 -24.12 15.71
N GLY A 373 4.98 -23.18 15.65
CA GLY A 373 4.86 -22.24 14.53
C GLY A 373 6.08 -21.34 14.40
N MET A 374 6.66 -20.89 15.51
CA MET A 374 7.89 -20.10 15.53
C MET A 374 9.13 -20.92 15.16
N LEU A 375 9.21 -22.18 15.57
CA LEU A 375 10.29 -23.08 15.13
C LEU A 375 10.27 -23.25 13.59
N TRP A 376 9.08 -23.42 13.00
CA TRP A 376 8.91 -23.45 11.55
C TRP A 376 9.32 -22.14 10.87
N ALA A 377 8.94 -20.99 11.42
CA ALA A 377 9.36 -19.68 10.90
C ALA A 377 10.88 -19.49 10.92
N PHE A 378 11.54 -19.89 12.02
CA PHE A 378 13.00 -19.83 12.14
C PHE A 378 13.72 -20.75 11.14
N VAL A 379 13.29 -22.01 10.99
CA VAL A 379 13.92 -22.92 10.01
C VAL A 379 13.67 -22.45 8.58
N THR A 380 12.49 -21.88 8.30
CA THR A 380 12.19 -21.24 7.01
C THR A 380 13.20 -20.14 6.69
N ALA A 381 13.49 -19.25 7.66
CA ALA A 381 14.49 -18.20 7.50
C ALA A 381 15.94 -18.74 7.45
N ALA A 382 16.27 -19.74 8.25
CA ALA A 382 17.60 -20.36 8.30
C ALA A 382 17.97 -21.10 6.99
N LEU A 383 16.97 -21.57 6.23
CA LEU A 383 17.13 -22.14 4.90
C LEU A 383 17.03 -21.10 3.76
N GLY A 384 17.03 -19.79 4.08
CA GLY A 384 17.02 -18.70 3.11
C GLY A 384 15.65 -18.36 2.50
N PHE A 385 14.56 -18.93 3.01
CA PHE A 385 13.20 -18.58 2.59
C PHE A 385 12.62 -17.44 3.47
N LYS A 386 11.50 -16.84 3.04
CA LYS A 386 10.81 -15.79 3.81
C LYS A 386 9.88 -16.43 4.84
N ALA A 387 10.22 -16.25 6.12
CA ALA A 387 9.38 -16.66 7.24
C ALA A 387 8.00 -15.97 7.24
N PHE A 388 7.04 -16.60 7.93
CA PHE A 388 5.62 -16.23 7.97
C PHE A 388 4.98 -16.16 6.57
N ARG A 389 5.47 -16.99 5.65
CA ARG A 389 5.10 -16.97 4.23
C ARG A 389 5.47 -18.23 3.44
N HIS A 390 6.67 -18.77 3.64
CA HIS A 390 7.25 -19.84 2.80
C HIS A 390 7.35 -21.20 3.54
N GLU A 391 6.78 -21.34 4.74
CA GLU A 391 6.73 -22.59 5.54
C GLU A 391 6.11 -23.74 4.74
N GLY A 392 5.09 -23.46 3.91
CA GLY A 392 4.49 -24.43 2.99
C GLY A 392 5.47 -24.98 1.95
N LYS A 393 6.49 -24.20 1.54
CA LYS A 393 7.57 -24.69 0.67
C LYS A 393 8.43 -25.73 1.40
N LEU A 394 8.72 -25.53 2.70
CA LEU A 394 9.43 -26.53 3.50
C LEU A 394 8.63 -27.83 3.62
N THR A 395 7.29 -27.76 3.71
CA THR A 395 6.43 -28.97 3.70
C THR A 395 6.60 -29.77 2.41
N GLY A 396 6.66 -29.11 1.24
CA GLY A 396 6.98 -29.78 -0.03
C GLY A 396 8.44 -30.27 -0.11
N LEU A 397 9.38 -29.47 0.37
CA LEU A 397 10.82 -29.79 0.34
C LEU A 397 11.15 -31.03 1.19
N ALA A 398 10.42 -31.24 2.29
CA ALA A 398 10.54 -32.39 3.17
C ALA A 398 10.35 -33.74 2.45
N ALA A 399 9.53 -33.78 1.38
CA ALA A 399 9.32 -34.98 0.59
C ALA A 399 10.55 -35.41 -0.24
N HIS A 400 11.55 -34.52 -0.41
CA HIS A 400 12.77 -34.80 -1.16
C HIS A 400 13.97 -35.20 -0.28
N GLY A 401 13.84 -35.24 1.04
CA GLY A 401 14.96 -35.38 1.99
C GLY A 401 14.89 -36.56 2.95
N ASP A 402 16.03 -36.88 3.56
CA ASP A 402 16.10 -37.84 4.68
C ASP A 402 16.18 -37.09 6.01
N GLY A 403 15.11 -37.19 6.81
CA GLY A 403 15.04 -36.59 8.14
C GLY A 403 15.81 -37.35 9.23
N SER A 404 16.37 -38.53 8.96
CA SER A 404 16.88 -39.48 9.97
C SER A 404 17.95 -38.91 10.91
N ARG A 405 18.78 -37.99 10.41
CA ARG A 405 19.85 -37.32 11.17
C ARG A 405 19.43 -35.96 11.69
N THR A 406 18.74 -35.17 10.87
CA THR A 406 18.35 -33.79 11.13
C THR A 406 17.21 -33.66 12.13
N ARG A 407 16.32 -34.65 12.23
CA ARG A 407 15.29 -34.74 13.28
C ARG A 407 15.87 -34.53 14.68
N ARG A 408 17.03 -35.14 14.96
CA ARG A 408 17.70 -35.08 16.27
C ARG A 408 18.19 -33.69 16.65
N LEU A 409 18.32 -32.77 15.68
CA LEU A 409 18.69 -31.37 15.95
C LEU A 409 17.53 -30.63 16.63
N PHE A 410 16.29 -30.97 16.27
CA PHE A 410 15.08 -30.40 16.88
C PHE A 410 14.77 -31.03 18.23
N GLU A 411 15.05 -32.33 18.41
CA GLU A 411 14.94 -33.04 19.71
C GLU A 411 15.87 -32.47 20.80
N LYS A 412 16.97 -31.78 20.43
CA LYS A 412 17.81 -30.99 21.36
C LYS A 412 17.13 -29.70 21.84
N VAL A 413 16.20 -29.15 21.06
CA VAL A 413 15.68 -27.78 21.16
C VAL A 413 14.25 -27.75 21.69
N MET A 414 13.46 -28.78 21.42
CA MET A 414 12.07 -28.90 21.85
C MET A 414 11.73 -30.38 22.08
N GLY A 415 10.85 -30.65 23.05
CA GLY A 415 10.39 -32.01 23.37
C GLY A 415 9.15 -32.01 24.26
N LEU A 416 8.80 -33.18 24.79
CA LEU A 416 7.71 -33.32 25.77
C LEU A 416 8.28 -33.48 27.19
N VAL A 417 7.70 -32.77 28.15
CA VAL A 417 8.05 -32.84 29.58
C VAL A 417 6.78 -33.13 30.37
N GLU A 418 6.83 -34.08 31.30
CA GLU A 418 5.73 -34.35 32.23
C GLU A 418 5.70 -33.27 33.33
N ASP A 419 4.57 -32.56 33.41
CA ASP A 419 4.37 -31.36 34.22
C ASP A 419 2.92 -31.34 34.74
N GLY A 420 2.75 -31.48 36.07
CA GLY A 420 1.43 -31.54 36.70
C GLY A 420 0.57 -32.77 36.35
N GLY A 421 1.17 -33.83 35.79
CA GLY A 421 0.45 -35.01 35.29
C GLY A 421 -0.05 -34.88 33.85
N LEU A 422 0.38 -33.84 33.12
CA LEU A 422 0.23 -33.72 31.67
C LEU A 422 1.60 -33.70 31.01
N TRP A 423 1.71 -34.25 29.81
CA TRP A 423 2.89 -34.09 28.95
C TRP A 423 2.75 -32.78 28.19
N ARG A 424 3.65 -31.83 28.38
CA ARG A 424 3.63 -30.52 27.69
C ARG A 424 4.76 -30.39 26.70
N ILE A 425 4.48 -29.77 25.55
CA ILE A 425 5.53 -29.30 24.62
C ILE A 425 6.33 -28.22 25.33
N ARG A 426 7.66 -28.38 25.38
CA ARG A 426 8.60 -27.43 26.00
C ARG A 426 9.80 -27.18 25.12
N VAL A 427 10.28 -25.94 25.08
CA VAL A 427 11.58 -25.56 24.49
C VAL A 427 12.70 -25.66 25.52
N PHE A 428 13.87 -26.16 25.10
CA PHE A 428 15.04 -26.45 25.94
C PHE A 428 16.20 -25.44 25.79
N TRP A 429 16.02 -24.39 24.98
CA TRP A 429 17.00 -23.32 24.80
C TRP A 429 17.31 -22.58 26.11
N GLN A 430 18.52 -22.03 26.20
CA GLN A 430 18.87 -21.15 27.31
C GLN A 430 18.05 -19.85 27.26
N VAL A 431 17.84 -19.22 28.42
CA VAL A 431 17.01 -18.01 28.56
C VAL A 431 17.42 -16.90 27.58
N GLU A 432 18.73 -16.74 27.32
CA GLU A 432 19.28 -15.78 26.36
C GLU A 432 19.04 -16.19 24.89
N GLU A 433 19.13 -17.49 24.55
CA GLU A 433 18.80 -17.97 23.20
C GLU A 433 17.32 -17.74 22.89
N THR A 434 16.43 -18.08 23.83
CA THR A 434 14.98 -17.82 23.71
C THR A 434 14.68 -16.32 23.61
N GLN A 435 15.37 -15.45 24.36
CA GLN A 435 15.21 -13.99 24.21
C GLN A 435 15.70 -13.47 22.86
N ASN A 436 16.87 -13.92 22.39
CA ASN A 436 17.38 -13.56 21.06
C ASN A 436 16.45 -14.06 19.94
N PHE A 437 15.87 -15.25 20.08
CA PHE A 437 14.90 -15.84 19.16
C PHE A 437 13.64 -14.97 19.04
N MET A 438 13.06 -14.59 20.18
CA MET A 438 11.88 -13.72 20.18
C MET A 438 12.18 -12.31 19.64
N LEU A 439 13.37 -11.75 19.87
CA LEU A 439 13.81 -10.51 19.23
C LEU A 439 13.98 -10.65 17.72
N PHE A 440 14.56 -11.77 17.25
CA PHE A 440 14.69 -12.05 15.83
C PHE A 440 13.32 -12.10 15.16
N LEU A 441 12.38 -12.87 15.70
CA LEU A 441 11.01 -12.98 15.15
C LEU A 441 10.27 -11.64 15.18
N ALA A 442 10.37 -10.89 16.28
CA ALA A 442 9.83 -9.53 16.36
C ALA A 442 10.45 -8.57 15.31
N SER A 443 11.72 -8.76 14.96
CA SER A 443 12.37 -7.96 13.92
C SER A 443 11.92 -8.33 12.49
N LEU A 444 11.41 -9.56 12.27
CA LEU A 444 10.78 -9.97 11.01
C LEU A 444 9.39 -9.35 10.81
N GLU A 445 8.61 -9.28 11.89
CA GLU A 445 7.28 -8.65 11.92
C GLU A 445 7.35 -7.11 11.84
N GLY A 446 8.53 -6.52 12.09
CA GLY A 446 8.70 -5.08 12.29
C GLY A 446 8.19 -4.58 13.64
N SER A 447 7.97 -5.48 14.60
CA SER A 447 7.46 -5.21 15.96
C SER A 447 8.59 -4.91 16.97
N ALA A 448 9.85 -5.22 16.67
CA ALA A 448 11.02 -4.82 17.46
C ALA A 448 12.01 -3.92 16.68
N ALA A 449 12.58 -2.93 17.36
CA ALA A 449 13.61 -2.03 16.82
C ALA A 449 15.02 -2.65 16.77
N GLU A 450 15.28 -3.69 17.57
CA GLU A 450 16.55 -4.43 17.58
C GLU A 450 16.52 -5.56 16.56
N ARG A 451 17.23 -5.42 15.43
CA ARG A 451 17.47 -6.54 14.51
C ARG A 451 18.52 -7.49 15.11
N ARG A 452 18.22 -8.79 15.17
CA ARG A 452 19.15 -9.85 15.56
C ARG A 452 19.54 -10.69 14.33
N ASP A 453 20.77 -11.19 14.32
CA ASP A 453 21.33 -11.93 13.19
C ASP A 453 21.13 -13.45 13.38
N LEU A 454 20.47 -14.10 12.43
CA LEU A 454 20.26 -15.56 12.42
C LEU A 454 21.55 -16.38 12.63
N ARG A 455 22.70 -15.83 12.24
CA ARG A 455 23.99 -16.54 12.31
C ARG A 455 24.52 -16.69 13.74
N THR A 456 23.96 -16.01 14.73
CA THR A 456 24.37 -16.14 16.14
C THR A 456 23.79 -17.35 16.86
N PHE A 457 22.78 -18.02 16.29
CA PHE A 457 22.14 -19.17 16.93
C PHE A 457 22.93 -20.46 16.69
N ALA A 458 23.19 -21.23 17.74
CA ALA A 458 23.84 -22.55 17.61
C ALA A 458 23.07 -23.49 16.68
N LEU A 459 21.73 -23.50 16.77
CA LEU A 459 20.88 -24.26 15.85
C LEU A 459 21.09 -23.85 14.39
N TYR A 460 21.17 -22.55 14.07
CA TYR A 460 21.44 -22.12 12.69
C TYR A 460 22.76 -22.71 12.17
N GLN A 461 23.81 -22.68 12.99
CA GLN A 461 25.14 -23.18 12.63
C GLN A 461 25.18 -24.71 12.47
N GLU A 462 24.37 -25.46 13.22
CA GLU A 462 24.16 -26.89 12.97
C GLU A 462 23.34 -27.12 11.69
N LEU A 463 22.27 -26.35 11.44
CA LEU A 463 21.43 -26.52 10.24
C LEU A 463 22.19 -26.28 8.93
N GLN A 464 23.14 -25.33 8.88
CA GLN A 464 23.97 -25.11 7.67
C GLN A 464 24.90 -26.28 7.31
N GLN A 465 25.08 -27.27 8.19
CA GLN A 465 25.90 -28.47 7.93
C GLN A 465 25.12 -29.58 7.20
N HIS A 466 23.83 -29.37 6.95
CA HIS A 466 22.93 -30.34 6.34
C HIS A 466 22.25 -29.78 5.08
N HIS A 467 21.84 -30.66 4.15
CA HIS A 467 21.15 -30.21 2.95
C HIS A 467 19.75 -29.67 3.31
N PRO A 468 19.28 -28.54 2.75
CA PRO A 468 18.00 -27.92 3.12
C PRO A 468 16.79 -28.86 3.10
N LYS A 469 16.74 -29.80 2.15
CA LYS A 469 15.70 -30.83 2.04
C LYS A 469 15.71 -31.83 3.21
N ASP A 470 16.89 -32.20 3.70
CA ASP A 470 17.05 -33.13 4.82
C ASP A 470 16.70 -32.42 6.13
N VAL A 471 17.04 -31.13 6.25
CA VAL A 471 16.58 -30.26 7.35
C VAL A 471 15.05 -30.17 7.37
N ALA A 472 14.41 -29.89 6.24
CA ALA A 472 12.95 -29.84 6.13
C ALA A 472 12.28 -31.19 6.45
N ALA A 473 12.84 -32.32 5.96
CA ALA A 473 12.37 -33.66 6.29
C ALA A 473 12.49 -33.98 7.79
N GLY A 474 13.58 -33.53 8.44
CA GLY A 474 13.79 -33.64 9.88
C GLY A 474 12.76 -32.85 10.68
N LEU A 475 12.51 -31.60 10.29
CA LEU A 475 11.53 -30.71 10.93
C LEU A 475 10.10 -31.25 10.78
N GLN A 476 9.73 -31.68 9.58
CA GLN A 476 8.44 -32.29 9.28
C GLN A 476 8.19 -33.52 10.16
N THR A 477 9.14 -34.47 10.18
CA THR A 477 9.04 -35.70 10.96
C THR A 477 9.01 -35.44 12.47
N PHE A 478 9.82 -34.48 12.95
CA PHE A 478 9.81 -34.06 14.34
C PHE A 478 8.46 -33.45 14.74
N THR A 479 7.91 -32.55 13.92
CA THR A 479 6.62 -31.88 14.17
C THR A 479 5.46 -32.88 14.19
N GLU A 480 5.45 -33.83 13.26
CA GLU A 480 4.50 -34.94 13.23
C GLU A 480 4.54 -35.74 14.55
N ASP A 481 5.69 -36.33 14.88
CA ASP A 481 5.76 -37.24 16.04
C ASP A 481 5.55 -36.50 17.37
N LEU A 482 6.06 -35.27 17.53
CA LEU A 482 5.89 -34.48 18.76
C LEU A 482 4.41 -34.19 19.04
N LEU A 483 3.66 -33.74 18.04
CA LEU A 483 2.23 -33.47 18.19
C LEU A 483 1.42 -34.75 18.41
N LEU A 484 1.75 -35.81 17.68
CA LEU A 484 1.05 -37.08 17.79
C LEU A 484 1.25 -37.72 19.17
N ASP A 485 2.47 -37.68 19.73
CA ASP A 485 2.70 -38.17 21.08
C ASP A 485 2.14 -37.23 22.17
N TYR A 486 2.15 -35.90 21.97
CA TYR A 486 1.47 -34.95 22.86
C TYR A 486 -0.04 -35.25 22.98
N LEU A 487 -0.74 -35.48 21.86
CA LEU A 487 -2.17 -35.80 21.88
C LEU A 487 -2.44 -37.21 22.43
N ARG A 488 -1.54 -38.17 22.17
CA ARG A 488 -1.65 -39.56 22.63
C ARG A 488 -1.44 -39.70 24.14
N LEU A 489 -0.34 -39.17 24.65
CA LEU A 489 0.07 -39.33 26.06
C LEU A 489 -0.90 -38.66 27.04
N ASN A 490 -1.53 -37.55 26.62
CA ASN A 490 -2.55 -36.85 27.41
C ASN A 490 -3.98 -37.37 27.18
N ASN A 491 -4.19 -38.39 26.34
CA ASN A 491 -5.54 -38.86 25.97
C ASN A 491 -6.45 -37.72 25.43
N PHE A 492 -5.88 -36.81 24.63
CA PHE A 492 -6.63 -35.72 23.98
C PHE A 492 -7.28 -36.16 22.66
N VAL A 493 -6.84 -37.28 22.07
CA VAL A 493 -7.46 -37.93 20.91
C VAL A 493 -8.91 -38.30 21.23
N LYS A 494 -9.87 -37.96 20.36
CA LYS A 494 -11.30 -38.29 20.50
C LYS A 494 -11.83 -38.75 19.13
N ARG A 495 -13.07 -39.26 19.10
CA ARG A 495 -13.71 -39.77 17.87
C ARG A 495 -13.70 -38.75 16.72
N TYR A 496 -13.82 -37.47 17.07
CA TYR A 496 -13.76 -36.34 16.15
C TYR A 496 -12.68 -35.36 16.61
N ILE A 497 -11.80 -34.97 15.69
CA ILE A 497 -10.78 -33.94 15.94
C ILE A 497 -11.02 -32.76 14.98
N CYS A 498 -11.01 -31.55 15.52
CA CYS A 498 -11.08 -30.30 14.77
C CYS A 498 -9.77 -29.53 14.95
N VAL A 499 -9.21 -28.92 13.89
CA VAL A 499 -7.91 -28.22 13.97
C VAL A 499 -7.90 -26.85 13.27
N ALA A 500 -7.17 -25.90 13.87
CA ALA A 500 -6.97 -24.52 13.38
C ALA A 500 -5.72 -23.86 14.01
N GLY A 501 -5.32 -22.67 13.54
CA GLY A 501 -4.00 -22.09 13.73
C GLY A 501 -3.05 -22.41 12.56
N GLY A 502 -2.07 -21.54 12.33
CA GLY A 502 -1.21 -21.57 11.13
C GLY A 502 -0.43 -22.87 10.91
N VAL A 503 -0.12 -23.63 11.95
CA VAL A 503 0.61 -24.91 11.85
C VAL A 503 -0.18 -25.94 11.03
N PHE A 504 -1.51 -25.93 11.12
CA PHE A 504 -2.38 -26.86 10.38
C PHE A 504 -2.59 -26.51 8.90
N ALA A 505 -1.90 -25.47 8.39
CA ALA A 505 -1.69 -25.32 6.94
C ALA A 505 -0.78 -26.43 6.37
N ASN A 506 -0.03 -27.13 7.23
CA ASN A 506 0.73 -28.33 6.91
C ASN A 506 -0.22 -29.52 6.68
N VAL A 507 -0.67 -29.70 5.44
CA VAL A 507 -1.66 -30.74 5.08
C VAL A 507 -1.19 -32.17 5.34
N ARG A 508 0.13 -32.38 5.41
CA ARG A 508 0.74 -33.67 5.72
C ARG A 508 0.62 -33.99 7.21
N LEU A 509 0.78 -33.01 8.10
CA LEU A 509 0.45 -33.17 9.52
C LEU A 509 -1.01 -33.59 9.72
N ASN A 510 -1.93 -33.05 8.92
CA ASN A 510 -3.36 -33.38 8.97
C ASN A 510 -3.64 -34.83 8.53
N LEU A 511 -2.99 -35.30 7.46
CA LEU A 511 -3.03 -36.73 7.07
C LEU A 511 -2.45 -37.62 8.17
N ARG A 512 -1.34 -37.23 8.78
CA ARG A 512 -0.64 -38.03 9.79
C ARG A 512 -1.45 -38.14 11.09
N LEU A 513 -2.19 -37.10 11.47
CA LEU A 513 -3.23 -37.17 12.50
C LEU A 513 -4.31 -38.21 12.17
N ARG A 514 -4.81 -38.22 10.93
CA ARG A 514 -5.84 -39.15 10.46
C ARG A 514 -5.37 -40.61 10.37
N GLN A 515 -4.09 -40.83 10.04
CA GLN A 515 -3.45 -42.15 9.95
C GLN A 515 -3.05 -42.72 11.33
N ARG A 516 -2.62 -41.89 12.28
CA ARG A 516 -1.97 -42.34 13.53
C ARG A 516 -2.93 -43.00 14.52
N PHE A 517 -4.21 -42.63 14.47
CA PHE A 517 -5.22 -42.96 15.47
C PHE A 517 -6.43 -43.63 14.83
N GLN A 518 -6.60 -44.93 15.07
CA GLN A 518 -7.69 -45.73 14.48
C GLN A 518 -9.07 -45.33 15.03
N ASP A 519 -9.14 -44.81 16.26
CA ASP A 519 -10.38 -44.36 16.90
C ASP A 519 -10.92 -43.02 16.35
N VAL A 520 -10.12 -42.31 15.54
CA VAL A 520 -10.53 -41.04 14.91
C VAL A 520 -11.35 -41.34 13.65
N THR A 521 -12.65 -41.06 13.74
CA THR A 521 -13.61 -41.17 12.62
C THR A 521 -13.37 -40.08 11.57
N GLN A 522 -13.02 -38.86 11.99
CA GLN A 522 -12.88 -37.69 11.11
C GLN A 522 -11.88 -36.68 11.66
N VAL A 523 -11.09 -36.05 10.78
CA VAL A 523 -10.25 -34.87 11.10
C VAL A 523 -10.74 -33.66 10.29
N SER A 524 -11.44 -32.74 10.96
CA SER A 524 -11.91 -31.49 10.37
C SER A 524 -10.83 -30.41 10.49
N VAL A 525 -10.45 -29.80 9.36
CA VAL A 525 -9.50 -28.68 9.32
C VAL A 525 -10.24 -27.43 8.86
N TYR A 526 -10.14 -26.32 9.60
CA TYR A 526 -10.80 -25.08 9.18
C TYR A 526 -10.19 -24.54 7.87
N PRO A 527 -10.98 -24.21 6.81
CA PRO A 527 -10.43 -23.84 5.50
C PRO A 527 -9.50 -22.61 5.50
N ASN A 528 -9.77 -21.64 6.37
CA ASN A 528 -8.90 -20.48 6.59
C ASN A 528 -8.22 -20.60 7.98
N MET A 529 -7.42 -21.65 8.16
CA MET A 529 -6.89 -22.05 9.48
C MET A 529 -6.00 -21.01 10.18
N GLY A 530 -5.33 -20.11 9.45
CA GLY A 530 -4.50 -19.05 10.05
C GLY A 530 -5.33 -17.87 10.57
N ASP A 531 -4.67 -16.79 11.00
CA ASP A 531 -5.30 -15.63 11.65
C ASP A 531 -6.47 -14.99 10.90
N GLY A 532 -6.53 -15.14 9.57
CA GLY A 532 -7.68 -14.73 8.76
C GLY A 532 -9.00 -15.41 9.16
N GLY A 533 -8.95 -16.53 9.90
CA GLY A 533 -10.10 -17.23 10.48
C GLY A 533 -10.62 -16.71 11.83
N LEU A 534 -9.82 -15.90 12.54
CA LEU A 534 -10.15 -15.44 13.91
C LEU A 534 -11.45 -14.64 13.97
N CYS A 535 -11.77 -13.90 12.90
CA CYS A 535 -13.00 -13.11 12.81
C CYS A 535 -14.27 -13.98 12.88
N PHE A 536 -14.26 -15.17 12.27
CA PHE A 536 -15.36 -16.12 12.39
C PHE A 536 -15.41 -16.72 13.79
N GLY A 537 -14.25 -17.14 14.33
CA GLY A 537 -14.15 -17.69 15.67
C GLY A 537 -14.69 -16.75 16.76
N ALA A 538 -14.29 -15.48 16.72
CA ALA A 538 -14.76 -14.45 17.63
C ALA A 538 -16.28 -14.20 17.50
N ALA A 539 -16.81 -14.10 16.27
CA ALA A 539 -18.24 -13.92 16.04
C ALA A 539 -19.07 -15.12 16.51
N ALA A 540 -18.55 -16.34 16.34
CA ALA A 540 -19.18 -17.57 16.81
C ALA A 540 -19.20 -17.66 18.34
N LEU A 541 -18.13 -17.28 19.03
CA LEU A 541 -18.11 -17.15 20.49
C LEU A 541 -19.10 -16.10 20.98
N ALA A 542 -19.13 -14.91 20.36
CA ALA A 542 -20.07 -13.84 20.73
C ALA A 542 -21.55 -14.25 20.57
N ALA A 543 -21.88 -14.97 19.50
CA ALA A 543 -23.22 -15.54 19.32
C ALA A 543 -23.53 -16.62 20.37
N SER A 544 -22.57 -17.50 20.67
CA SER A 544 -22.72 -18.55 21.68
C SER A 544 -22.92 -17.99 23.09
N ASP A 545 -22.16 -16.94 23.47
CA ASP A 545 -22.30 -16.22 24.75
C ASP A 545 -23.65 -15.52 24.86
N ALA A 546 -24.14 -14.96 23.75
CA ALA A 546 -25.47 -14.36 23.68
C ALA A 546 -26.62 -15.40 23.65
N GLY A 547 -26.31 -16.69 23.77
CA GLY A 547 -27.28 -17.79 23.82
C GLY A 547 -27.90 -18.13 22.45
N GLN A 548 -27.30 -17.69 21.35
CA GLN A 548 -27.74 -18.08 20.01
C GLN A 548 -27.16 -19.43 19.57
N GLN A 549 -27.93 -20.12 18.73
CA GLN A 549 -27.45 -21.27 17.99
C GLN A 549 -26.56 -20.79 16.83
N VAL A 550 -25.26 -21.06 16.92
CA VAL A 550 -24.31 -20.80 15.82
C VAL A 550 -24.55 -21.82 14.70
N SER A 551 -25.45 -21.47 13.78
CA SER A 551 -25.64 -22.20 12.54
C SER A 551 -24.37 -22.16 11.69
N CYS A 552 -24.06 -23.28 11.04
CA CYS A 552 -23.04 -23.27 10.00
C CYS A 552 -23.57 -22.43 8.81
N PRO A 553 -22.74 -21.59 8.18
CA PRO A 553 -22.89 -21.31 6.75
C PRO A 553 -23.04 -22.62 5.97
N LYS A 554 -23.73 -22.61 4.82
CA LYS A 554 -24.22 -23.81 4.12
C LYS A 554 -23.13 -24.65 3.43
N GLY A 555 -22.10 -25.07 4.17
CA GLY A 555 -20.89 -25.75 3.68
C GLY A 555 -19.97 -24.88 2.80
N SER A 556 -20.44 -23.71 2.37
CA SER A 556 -19.73 -22.85 1.42
C SER A 556 -18.66 -21.98 2.07
N VAL A 557 -17.51 -21.90 1.40
CA VAL A 557 -16.45 -20.90 1.62
C VAL A 557 -16.44 -19.81 0.54
N PHE A 558 -17.42 -19.77 -0.36
CA PHE A 558 -17.57 -18.73 -1.38
C PHE A 558 -18.26 -17.49 -0.76
N LEU A 559 -17.49 -16.68 -0.02
CA LEU A 559 -17.99 -15.62 0.87
C LEU A 559 -17.55 -14.20 0.46
N GLY A 560 -16.54 -14.10 -0.41
CA GLY A 560 -16.04 -12.82 -0.93
C GLY A 560 -16.95 -12.24 -2.03
N PRO A 561 -16.53 -11.13 -2.65
CA PRO A 561 -17.32 -10.44 -3.67
C PRO A 561 -17.76 -11.34 -4.84
N ASP A 562 -19.02 -11.17 -5.22
CA ASP A 562 -19.60 -11.65 -6.48
C ASP A 562 -19.74 -10.47 -7.44
N PHE A 563 -19.42 -10.68 -8.71
CA PHE A 563 -19.49 -9.68 -9.78
C PHE A 563 -20.23 -10.22 -11.02
N SER A 564 -21.03 -11.28 -10.87
CA SER A 564 -21.71 -11.98 -11.98
C SER A 564 -22.64 -11.07 -12.79
N THR A 565 -23.21 -10.05 -12.16
CA THR A 565 -24.05 -9.03 -12.81
C THR A 565 -23.25 -8.01 -13.63
N GLU A 566 -21.99 -7.77 -13.27
CA GLU A 566 -21.10 -6.77 -13.84
C GLU A 566 -20.24 -7.33 -14.98
N LEU A 567 -20.08 -8.66 -15.07
CA LEU A 567 -19.29 -9.36 -16.10
C LEU A 567 -19.52 -8.79 -17.51
N GLY A 568 -20.78 -8.68 -17.94
CA GLY A 568 -21.12 -8.19 -19.28
C GLY A 568 -20.78 -6.71 -19.54
N GLY A 569 -20.60 -5.90 -18.49
CA GLY A 569 -20.12 -4.51 -18.63
C GLY A 569 -18.59 -4.39 -18.70
N ILE A 570 -17.87 -5.39 -18.20
CA ILE A 570 -16.40 -5.39 -18.09
C ILE A 570 -15.75 -6.22 -19.21
N LEU A 571 -16.37 -7.33 -19.62
CA LEU A 571 -15.79 -8.33 -20.53
C LEU A 571 -16.19 -8.12 -22.01
N ARG A 572 -17.38 -7.57 -22.28
CA ARG A 572 -17.82 -7.26 -23.67
C ARG A 572 -17.01 -6.18 -24.42
N PRO A 573 -16.45 -5.13 -23.79
CA PRO A 573 -15.78 -4.05 -24.53
C PRO A 573 -14.45 -4.40 -25.24
N VAL A 574 -13.94 -5.63 -25.10
CA VAL A 574 -12.53 -5.94 -25.39
C VAL A 574 -12.33 -6.40 -26.84
N SER A 575 -12.37 -5.45 -27.78
CA SER A 575 -12.22 -5.69 -29.24
C SER A 575 -10.87 -6.25 -29.70
N ALA A 576 -9.95 -6.56 -28.77
CA ALA A 576 -8.65 -7.16 -29.06
C ALA A 576 -8.65 -8.71 -29.00
N PHE A 577 -9.69 -9.32 -28.41
CA PHE A 577 -9.77 -10.77 -28.22
C PHE A 577 -10.92 -11.39 -29.02
N SER A 578 -10.81 -12.70 -29.25
CA SER A 578 -11.94 -13.50 -29.72
C SER A 578 -12.74 -13.97 -28.51
N GLY A 579 -14.06 -14.04 -28.63
CA GLY A 579 -14.90 -14.53 -27.56
C GLY A 579 -16.28 -14.94 -28.03
N SER A 580 -16.95 -15.73 -27.20
CA SER A 580 -18.34 -16.16 -27.38
C SER A 580 -19.13 -15.95 -26.09
N GLU A 581 -20.44 -15.73 -26.25
CA GLU A 581 -21.41 -15.81 -25.17
C GLU A 581 -22.16 -17.13 -25.31
N ILE A 582 -21.89 -18.09 -24.42
CA ILE A 582 -22.59 -19.39 -24.40
C ILE A 582 -23.52 -19.37 -23.19
N ILE A 583 -24.81 -19.19 -23.46
CA ILE A 583 -25.85 -18.90 -22.45
C ILE A 583 -26.30 -20.16 -21.70
N ASN A 584 -26.08 -21.35 -22.27
CA ASN A 584 -26.32 -22.63 -21.60
C ASN A 584 -25.07 -23.06 -20.81
N LEU A 585 -25.25 -23.41 -19.54
CA LEU A 585 -24.16 -23.80 -18.64
C LEU A 585 -23.49 -25.11 -19.09
N GLU A 586 -24.26 -26.08 -19.61
CA GLU A 586 -23.70 -27.36 -20.07
C GLU A 586 -22.87 -27.17 -21.34
N ASP A 587 -23.40 -26.46 -22.34
CA ASP A 587 -22.67 -26.17 -23.59
C ASP A 587 -21.39 -25.34 -23.31
N PHE A 588 -21.45 -24.42 -22.34
CA PHE A 588 -20.30 -23.63 -21.89
C PHE A 588 -19.24 -24.52 -21.21
N ALA A 589 -19.67 -25.39 -20.29
CA ALA A 589 -18.78 -26.32 -19.60
C ALA A 589 -18.18 -27.36 -20.56
N GLU A 590 -18.95 -27.79 -21.58
CA GLU A 590 -18.50 -28.69 -22.62
C GLU A 590 -17.37 -28.07 -23.47
N GLU A 591 -17.50 -26.80 -23.89
CA GLU A 591 -16.44 -26.14 -24.67
C GLU A 591 -15.20 -25.84 -23.79
N VAL A 592 -15.38 -25.43 -22.53
CA VAL A 592 -14.25 -25.27 -21.58
C VAL A 592 -13.51 -26.60 -21.39
N ALA A 593 -14.24 -27.71 -21.22
CA ALA A 593 -13.66 -29.05 -21.18
C ALA A 593 -12.96 -29.42 -22.51
N ALA A 594 -13.49 -29.00 -23.65
CA ALA A 594 -12.84 -29.19 -24.94
C ALA A 594 -11.54 -28.39 -25.07
N TYR A 595 -11.43 -27.19 -24.49
CA TYR A 595 -10.14 -26.46 -24.41
C TYR A 595 -9.13 -27.18 -23.50
N LEU A 596 -9.55 -27.65 -22.32
CA LEU A 596 -8.69 -28.42 -21.41
C LEU A 596 -8.20 -29.73 -22.05
N ALA A 597 -9.06 -30.43 -22.79
CA ALA A 597 -8.71 -31.64 -23.56
C ALA A 597 -7.74 -31.34 -24.73
N LYS A 598 -7.74 -30.12 -25.28
CA LYS A 598 -6.74 -29.62 -26.25
C LYS A 598 -5.42 -29.19 -25.58
N GLY A 599 -5.23 -29.45 -24.28
CA GLY A 599 -4.03 -29.12 -23.52
C GLY A 599 -3.89 -27.63 -23.17
N LYS A 600 -5.00 -26.87 -23.15
CA LYS A 600 -4.99 -25.43 -22.83
C LYS A 600 -5.17 -25.18 -21.34
N VAL A 601 -4.53 -24.12 -20.85
CA VAL A 601 -4.74 -23.60 -19.49
C VAL A 601 -5.97 -22.67 -19.51
N VAL A 602 -6.93 -22.91 -18.63
CA VAL A 602 -8.16 -22.10 -18.52
C VAL A 602 -8.21 -21.36 -17.19
N GLY A 603 -8.37 -20.04 -17.20
CA GLY A 603 -8.72 -19.25 -16.04
C GLY A 603 -10.23 -19.30 -15.81
N LEU A 604 -10.66 -19.82 -14.66
CA LEU A 604 -12.06 -19.97 -14.27
C LEU A 604 -12.46 -18.85 -13.30
N TYR A 605 -13.54 -18.15 -13.61
CA TYR A 605 -14.06 -17.04 -12.83
C TYR A 605 -15.58 -17.18 -12.64
N GLU A 606 -16.02 -17.55 -11.44
CA GLU A 606 -17.43 -17.85 -11.12
C GLU A 606 -17.87 -17.19 -9.81
N GLY A 607 -19.04 -16.53 -9.80
CA GLY A 607 -19.77 -16.15 -8.59
C GLY A 607 -18.96 -15.43 -7.48
N ALA A 608 -19.36 -15.68 -6.24
CA ALA A 608 -18.69 -15.18 -5.03
C ALA A 608 -17.29 -15.78 -4.82
N MET A 609 -16.31 -14.95 -4.48
CA MET A 609 -14.91 -15.36 -4.27
C MET A 609 -14.70 -16.28 -3.04
N GLU A 610 -13.70 -17.16 -3.10
CA GLU A 610 -13.24 -18.02 -1.99
C GLU A 610 -12.73 -17.23 -0.77
N PHE A 611 -13.12 -17.68 0.43
CA PHE A 611 -12.58 -17.23 1.70
C PHE A 611 -11.44 -18.13 2.18
N GLY A 612 -10.22 -17.59 2.17
CA GLY A 612 -9.02 -18.26 2.68
C GLY A 612 -7.85 -18.26 1.68
N PRO A 613 -6.86 -19.15 1.89
CA PRO A 613 -5.62 -19.17 1.12
C PRO A 613 -5.65 -20.10 -0.13
N ARG A 614 -6.80 -20.71 -0.45
CA ARG A 614 -6.96 -21.67 -1.56
C ARG A 614 -7.98 -21.17 -2.58
N ALA A 615 -7.71 -21.38 -3.86
CA ALA A 615 -8.71 -21.27 -4.92
C ALA A 615 -9.38 -22.63 -5.12
N LEU A 616 -10.70 -22.64 -5.33
CA LEU A 616 -11.56 -23.81 -5.22
C LEU A 616 -12.58 -23.86 -6.38
N GLY A 617 -12.16 -23.42 -7.57
CA GLY A 617 -12.97 -23.38 -8.79
C GLY A 617 -13.46 -21.98 -9.16
N HIS A 618 -13.75 -21.12 -8.18
CA HIS A 618 -14.33 -19.80 -8.42
C HIS A 618 -13.31 -18.73 -8.86
N ARG A 619 -12.04 -18.84 -8.44
CA ARG A 619 -10.91 -18.01 -8.91
C ARG A 619 -9.68 -18.87 -9.18
N SER A 620 -9.86 -19.88 -10.04
CA SER A 620 -8.89 -20.96 -10.28
C SER A 620 -8.27 -20.92 -11.69
N LEU A 621 -7.08 -21.49 -11.81
CA LEU A 621 -6.47 -21.88 -13.08
C LEU A 621 -6.55 -23.40 -13.20
N LEU A 622 -7.16 -23.87 -14.28
CA LEU A 622 -7.34 -25.28 -14.60
C LEU A 622 -6.44 -25.69 -15.77
N ALA A 623 -5.89 -26.90 -15.71
CA ALA A 623 -5.08 -27.50 -16.78
C ALA A 623 -5.18 -29.03 -16.76
N SER A 624 -4.77 -29.69 -17.84
CA SER A 624 -4.66 -31.16 -17.84
C SER A 624 -3.62 -31.65 -16.83
N ALA A 625 -3.92 -32.72 -16.10
CA ALA A 625 -3.01 -33.38 -15.16
C ALA A 625 -2.18 -34.52 -15.78
N THR A 626 -2.30 -34.77 -17.10
CA THR A 626 -1.75 -35.96 -17.78
C THR A 626 -0.24 -35.89 -18.04
N ASP A 627 0.32 -34.70 -18.27
CA ASP A 627 1.74 -34.50 -18.58
C ASP A 627 2.45 -33.72 -17.46
N PRO A 628 3.43 -34.30 -16.74
CA PRO A 628 4.17 -33.59 -15.69
C PRO A 628 4.87 -32.30 -16.15
N ALA A 629 5.14 -32.13 -17.45
CA ALA A 629 5.75 -30.90 -17.97
C ALA A 629 4.87 -29.65 -17.78
N ILE A 630 3.55 -29.81 -17.62
CA ILE A 630 2.61 -28.72 -17.33
C ILE A 630 2.96 -27.97 -16.04
N ASN A 631 3.58 -28.64 -15.06
CA ASN A 631 4.02 -28.00 -13.82
C ASN A 631 5.11 -26.96 -14.09
N SER A 632 6.00 -27.21 -15.05
CA SER A 632 7.04 -26.26 -15.47
C SER A 632 6.45 -25.10 -16.29
N ASP A 633 5.50 -25.39 -17.19
CA ASP A 633 4.81 -24.37 -18.00
C ASP A 633 4.00 -23.40 -17.11
N LEU A 634 3.14 -23.93 -16.24
CA LEU A 634 2.36 -23.13 -15.29
C LEU A 634 3.24 -22.33 -14.33
N ASN A 635 4.35 -22.90 -13.83
CA ASN A 635 5.29 -22.13 -13.01
C ASN A 635 5.95 -20.99 -13.81
N ALA A 636 6.37 -21.24 -15.06
CA ALA A 636 6.95 -20.22 -15.92
C ALA A 636 5.95 -19.10 -16.26
N ARG A 637 4.74 -19.45 -16.74
CA ARG A 637 3.65 -18.50 -17.05
C ARG A 637 3.32 -17.59 -15.87
N LEU A 638 3.24 -18.17 -14.67
CA LEU A 638 2.85 -17.44 -13.47
C LEU A 638 4.03 -16.74 -12.79
N GLY A 639 5.26 -16.81 -13.34
CA GLY A 639 6.46 -16.18 -12.77
C GLY A 639 6.95 -16.83 -11.47
N ARG A 640 6.58 -18.09 -11.21
CA ARG A 640 6.82 -18.80 -9.95
C ARG A 640 8.03 -19.73 -10.07
N THR A 641 8.96 -19.64 -9.12
CA THR A 641 9.99 -20.68 -8.89
C THR A 641 9.50 -21.63 -7.80
N ASP A 642 8.65 -22.58 -8.20
CA ASP A 642 8.15 -23.63 -7.32
C ASP A 642 8.47 -25.03 -7.84
N TYR A 643 8.60 -25.96 -6.89
CA TYR A 643 8.88 -27.39 -7.12
C TYR A 643 7.76 -28.28 -6.56
N MET A 644 6.79 -27.70 -5.85
CA MET A 644 5.56 -28.40 -5.49
C MET A 644 4.72 -28.66 -6.74
N PRO A 645 4.14 -29.85 -6.92
CA PRO A 645 3.12 -30.10 -7.94
C PRO A 645 1.86 -29.28 -7.65
N PHE A 646 1.08 -28.99 -8.68
CA PHE A 646 -0.24 -28.43 -8.48
C PHE A 646 -1.23 -29.50 -7.99
N ALA A 647 -2.34 -29.06 -7.40
CA ALA A 647 -3.28 -29.95 -6.76
C ALA A 647 -4.27 -30.57 -7.78
N PRO A 648 -4.72 -31.81 -7.56
CA PRO A 648 -5.85 -32.36 -8.32
C PRO A 648 -7.16 -31.66 -7.94
N MET A 649 -8.00 -31.34 -8.92
CA MET A 649 -9.44 -31.24 -8.75
C MET A 649 -10.06 -32.51 -9.33
N THR A 650 -10.84 -33.25 -8.52
CA THR A 650 -11.31 -34.61 -8.84
C THR A 650 -12.78 -34.76 -8.46
N LEU A 651 -13.55 -35.44 -9.31
CA LEU A 651 -14.97 -35.73 -9.04
C LEU A 651 -15.10 -36.67 -7.83
N ARG A 652 -16.06 -36.38 -6.94
CA ARG A 652 -16.40 -37.20 -5.76
C ARG A 652 -16.67 -38.67 -6.08
N SER A 653 -17.24 -38.98 -7.25
CA SER A 653 -17.47 -40.34 -7.74
C SER A 653 -16.19 -41.15 -7.97
N PHE A 654 -15.07 -40.48 -8.25
CA PHE A 654 -13.77 -41.09 -8.52
C PHE A 654 -12.76 -40.91 -7.39
N ALA A 655 -13.10 -40.21 -6.30
CA ALA A 655 -12.17 -39.96 -5.17
C ALA A 655 -11.57 -41.25 -4.58
N GLY A 656 -12.37 -42.30 -4.38
CA GLY A 656 -11.89 -43.62 -3.92
C GLY A 656 -11.15 -44.46 -4.97
N GLN A 657 -11.12 -44.02 -6.23
CA GLN A 657 -10.25 -44.59 -7.29
C GLN A 657 -8.95 -43.78 -7.42
N ALA A 658 -8.98 -42.49 -7.08
CA ALA A 658 -7.86 -41.57 -7.15
C ALA A 658 -6.94 -41.64 -5.92
N TYR A 659 -7.50 -41.81 -4.72
CA TYR A 659 -6.74 -41.81 -3.47
C TYR A 659 -7.01 -43.07 -2.62
N SER A 660 -5.94 -43.64 -2.08
CA SER A 660 -6.01 -44.84 -1.24
C SER A 660 -6.75 -44.55 0.07
N ASP A 661 -7.65 -45.46 0.44
CA ASP A 661 -8.41 -45.44 1.70
C ASP A 661 -9.18 -44.14 2.00
N PHE A 662 -9.57 -43.38 0.96
CA PHE A 662 -10.27 -42.10 1.10
C PHE A 662 -11.61 -42.25 1.86
N PRO A 663 -11.73 -41.73 3.10
CA PRO A 663 -12.93 -41.87 3.91
C PRO A 663 -13.93 -40.76 3.55
N ILE A 664 -15.21 -41.11 3.44
CA ILE A 664 -16.26 -40.15 3.04
C ILE A 664 -16.49 -39.07 4.11
N GLU A 665 -16.09 -39.35 5.34
CA GLU A 665 -16.08 -38.44 6.48
C GLU A 665 -15.13 -37.25 6.25
N ASP A 666 -13.95 -37.47 5.68
CA ASP A 666 -12.97 -36.41 5.42
C ASP A 666 -13.22 -35.67 4.08
N LEU A 667 -14.36 -35.91 3.42
CA LEU A 667 -14.77 -35.25 2.17
C LEU A 667 -14.69 -33.72 2.26
N GLU A 668 -15.04 -33.12 3.40
CA GLU A 668 -14.97 -31.67 3.57
C GLU A 668 -13.52 -31.16 3.75
N ALA A 669 -12.57 -31.99 4.19
CA ALA A 669 -11.14 -31.66 4.17
C ALA A 669 -10.55 -31.81 2.75
N GLY A 670 -10.98 -32.85 2.03
CA GLY A 670 -10.70 -33.05 0.61
C GLY A 670 -11.32 -31.97 -0.30
N ARG A 671 -12.47 -31.40 0.06
CA ARG A 671 -13.12 -30.28 -0.64
C ARG A 671 -12.33 -28.98 -0.51
N HIS A 672 -11.80 -28.69 0.67
CA HIS A 672 -11.10 -27.42 0.94
C HIS A 672 -9.57 -27.50 0.76
N MET A 673 -9.06 -28.63 0.26
CA MET A 673 -7.63 -28.89 0.04
C MET A 673 -6.76 -28.71 1.30
N THR A 674 -7.32 -29.04 2.46
CA THR A 674 -6.72 -28.86 3.78
C THR A 674 -6.03 -30.12 4.31
N MET A 675 -6.22 -31.27 3.66
CA MET A 675 -5.52 -32.53 3.93
C MET A 675 -4.87 -33.05 2.64
N CYS A 676 -3.83 -33.87 2.76
CA CYS A 676 -3.35 -34.71 1.64
C CYS A 676 -3.75 -36.17 1.84
N TYR A 677 -3.66 -36.96 0.78
CA TYR A 677 -3.94 -38.40 0.77
C TYR A 677 -2.91 -39.11 -0.11
N GLU A 678 -2.76 -40.43 0.05
CA GLU A 678 -1.89 -41.25 -0.80
C GLU A 678 -2.53 -41.45 -2.18
N ALA A 679 -1.82 -41.17 -3.27
CA ALA A 679 -2.32 -41.46 -4.61
C ALA A 679 -2.35 -42.97 -4.91
N THR A 680 -3.40 -43.44 -5.58
CA THR A 680 -3.47 -44.82 -6.09
C THR A 680 -2.50 -45.05 -7.26
N PRO A 681 -2.21 -46.30 -7.62
CA PRO A 681 -1.52 -46.62 -8.88
C PRO A 681 -2.24 -46.09 -10.12
N GLU A 682 -3.57 -45.99 -10.09
CA GLU A 682 -4.36 -45.44 -11.20
C GLU A 682 -4.11 -43.94 -11.36
N LEU A 683 -4.19 -43.15 -10.28
CA LEU A 683 -3.94 -41.70 -10.35
C LEU A 683 -2.49 -41.40 -10.77
N LYS A 684 -1.51 -42.15 -10.26
CA LYS A 684 -0.08 -42.04 -10.64
C LYS A 684 0.19 -42.29 -12.13
N LYS A 685 -0.66 -43.08 -12.78
CA LYS A 685 -0.57 -43.43 -14.21
C LYS A 685 -1.36 -42.46 -15.09
N MET A 686 -2.56 -42.08 -14.67
CA MET A 686 -3.52 -41.29 -15.46
C MET A 686 -3.30 -39.78 -15.30
N CYS A 687 -2.91 -39.33 -14.10
CA CYS A 687 -2.74 -37.92 -13.76
C CYS A 687 -1.40 -37.68 -13.00
N PRO A 688 -0.23 -38.01 -13.59
CA PRO A 688 1.05 -37.93 -12.89
C PRO A 688 1.46 -36.50 -12.50
N ALA A 689 0.95 -35.45 -13.16
CA ALA A 689 1.36 -34.07 -12.87
C ALA A 689 0.94 -33.55 -11.49
N VAL A 690 -0.13 -34.12 -10.90
CA VAL A 690 -0.66 -33.69 -9.60
C VAL A 690 -0.07 -34.43 -8.40
N VAL A 691 0.76 -35.45 -8.63
CA VAL A 691 1.29 -36.33 -7.58
C VAL A 691 2.66 -35.86 -7.10
N HIS A 692 2.86 -35.78 -5.78
CA HIS A 692 4.12 -35.40 -5.16
C HIS A 692 5.13 -36.56 -5.18
N VAL A 693 6.43 -36.25 -5.06
CA VAL A 693 7.50 -37.27 -5.04
C VAL A 693 7.42 -38.28 -3.88
N ASP A 694 6.70 -37.96 -2.80
CA ASP A 694 6.43 -38.90 -1.71
C ASP A 694 5.16 -39.74 -1.93
N ASN A 695 4.53 -39.63 -3.10
CA ASN A 695 3.25 -40.22 -3.53
C ASN A 695 1.98 -39.52 -3.04
N THR A 696 2.09 -38.46 -2.23
CA THR A 696 0.90 -37.76 -1.72
C THR A 696 0.29 -36.79 -2.74
N VAL A 697 -1.01 -36.50 -2.56
CA VAL A 697 -1.76 -35.47 -3.30
C VAL A 697 -2.60 -34.63 -2.34
N ARG A 698 -2.76 -33.34 -2.61
CA ARG A 698 -3.57 -32.40 -1.80
C ARG A 698 -4.81 -31.96 -2.60
N PRO A 699 -5.88 -32.77 -2.67
CA PRO A 699 -6.94 -32.62 -3.65
C PRO A 699 -7.91 -31.47 -3.35
N GLN A 700 -8.70 -31.10 -4.36
CA GLN A 700 -10.05 -30.57 -4.23
C GLN A 700 -11.03 -31.65 -4.72
N VAL A 701 -11.88 -32.15 -3.83
CA VAL A 701 -12.94 -33.12 -4.19
C VAL A 701 -14.25 -32.40 -4.45
N VAL A 702 -14.72 -32.41 -5.69
CA VAL A 702 -15.91 -31.65 -6.16
C VAL A 702 -17.13 -32.55 -6.40
N ASP A 703 -18.32 -32.01 -6.15
CA ASP A 703 -19.62 -32.57 -6.54
C ASP A 703 -20.55 -31.44 -7.02
N GLU A 704 -21.83 -31.73 -7.29
CA GLU A 704 -22.83 -30.78 -7.83
C GLU A 704 -22.94 -29.45 -7.06
N ARG A 705 -22.44 -29.37 -5.82
CA ARG A 705 -22.35 -28.15 -5.02
C ARG A 705 -21.31 -27.14 -5.51
N ASP A 706 -20.39 -27.53 -6.39
CA ASP A 706 -19.23 -26.75 -6.85
C ASP A 706 -19.43 -26.09 -8.23
N GLY A 707 -20.69 -25.94 -8.67
CA GLY A 707 -21.04 -25.10 -9.82
C GLY A 707 -20.32 -25.48 -11.11
N LEU A 708 -19.91 -24.47 -11.88
CA LEU A 708 -19.24 -24.60 -13.17
C LEU A 708 -17.98 -25.48 -13.08
N ALA A 709 -17.24 -25.45 -11.97
CA ALA A 709 -16.06 -26.31 -11.78
C ALA A 709 -16.40 -27.81 -11.78
N TYR A 710 -17.56 -28.19 -11.24
CA TYR A 710 -18.08 -29.56 -11.33
C TYR A 710 -18.49 -29.92 -12.77
N HIS A 711 -19.31 -29.09 -13.44
CA HIS A 711 -19.75 -29.35 -14.81
C HIS A 711 -18.57 -29.48 -15.78
N VAL A 712 -17.58 -28.57 -15.70
CA VAL A 712 -16.36 -28.62 -16.51
C VAL A 712 -15.60 -29.94 -16.31
N LEU A 713 -15.49 -30.42 -15.07
CA LEU A 713 -14.78 -31.65 -14.79
C LEU A 713 -15.56 -32.90 -15.23
N VAL A 714 -16.90 -32.90 -15.17
CA VAL A 714 -17.76 -33.96 -15.74
C VAL A 714 -17.58 -34.04 -17.26
N HIS A 715 -17.66 -32.92 -17.98
CA HIS A 715 -17.46 -32.89 -19.42
C HIS A 715 -16.02 -33.24 -19.82
N TYR A 716 -15.03 -32.87 -19.02
CA TYR A 716 -13.63 -33.25 -19.25
C TYR A 716 -13.40 -34.75 -19.05
N GLU A 717 -13.96 -35.34 -18.00
CA GLU A 717 -13.90 -36.79 -17.74
C GLU A 717 -14.57 -37.56 -18.89
N ALA A 718 -15.78 -37.19 -19.29
CA ALA A 718 -16.51 -37.81 -20.40
C ALA A 718 -15.78 -37.69 -21.77
N LYS A 719 -14.98 -36.64 -21.97
CA LYS A 719 -14.20 -36.43 -23.21
C LYS A 719 -12.83 -37.14 -23.23
N THR A 720 -12.24 -37.43 -22.07
CA THR A 720 -10.83 -37.84 -21.96
C THR A 720 -10.59 -39.14 -21.20
N GLY A 721 -11.56 -39.60 -20.39
CA GLY A 721 -11.37 -40.66 -19.40
C GLY A 721 -10.47 -40.26 -18.23
N MET A 722 -10.16 -38.96 -18.05
CA MET A 722 -9.28 -38.46 -16.99
C MET A 722 -10.12 -37.86 -15.86
N HIS A 723 -10.16 -38.52 -14.71
CA HIS A 723 -11.02 -38.14 -13.58
C HIS A 723 -10.54 -36.91 -12.79
N SER A 724 -9.40 -36.30 -13.16
CA SER A 724 -8.81 -35.16 -12.46
C SER A 724 -8.19 -34.12 -13.41
N LEU A 725 -8.38 -32.85 -13.04
CA LEU A 725 -7.66 -31.69 -13.59
C LEU A 725 -6.63 -31.19 -12.57
N ILE A 726 -5.70 -30.35 -13.01
CA ILE A 726 -4.98 -29.43 -12.11
C ILE A 726 -5.93 -28.31 -11.67
N ASN A 727 -5.89 -27.94 -10.39
CA ASN A 727 -6.35 -26.64 -9.88
C ASN A 727 -5.19 -25.92 -9.17
N THR A 728 -4.93 -24.68 -9.57
CA THR A 728 -4.05 -23.74 -8.88
C THR A 728 -4.69 -22.35 -8.78
N SER A 729 -4.16 -21.49 -7.92
CA SER A 729 -4.74 -20.16 -7.69
C SER A 729 -4.53 -19.22 -8.89
N PHE A 730 -5.60 -18.54 -9.30
CA PHE A 730 -5.57 -17.56 -10.39
C PHE A 730 -4.97 -16.23 -9.89
N ASN A 731 -3.66 -16.09 -10.08
CA ASN A 731 -2.85 -14.91 -9.79
C ASN A 731 -1.44 -15.08 -10.37
N MET A 732 -0.78 -13.97 -10.74
CA MET A 732 0.65 -13.97 -11.01
C MET A 732 1.45 -14.22 -9.72
N HIS A 733 2.76 -14.39 -9.82
CA HIS A 733 3.63 -14.46 -8.65
C HIS A 733 3.53 -13.17 -7.82
N GLU A 734 3.68 -13.30 -6.49
CA GLU A 734 3.50 -12.26 -5.47
C GLU A 734 2.11 -11.62 -5.32
N ASP A 735 1.29 -11.56 -6.37
CA ASP A 735 -0.10 -11.07 -6.33
C ASP A 735 -1.01 -11.91 -5.39
N PRO A 736 -2.03 -11.29 -4.78
CA PRO A 736 -3.21 -11.99 -4.24
C PRO A 736 -4.04 -12.67 -5.33
N ILE A 737 -4.90 -13.63 -4.95
CA ILE A 737 -5.90 -14.23 -5.85
C ILE A 737 -6.75 -13.12 -6.50
N VAL A 738 -7.03 -13.22 -7.80
CA VAL A 738 -7.88 -12.26 -8.54
C VAL A 738 -9.25 -12.12 -7.89
N CYS A 739 -9.71 -10.88 -7.66
CA CYS A 739 -10.98 -10.59 -7.00
C CYS A 739 -12.03 -10.14 -8.02
N THR A 740 -11.76 -9.03 -8.71
CA THR A 740 -12.69 -8.44 -9.70
C THR A 740 -12.53 -9.07 -11.10
N PRO A 741 -13.50 -8.90 -12.02
CA PRO A 741 -13.34 -9.36 -13.40
C PRO A 741 -12.21 -8.63 -14.15
N LYS A 742 -11.85 -7.41 -13.73
CA LYS A 742 -10.68 -6.69 -14.26
C LYS A 742 -9.36 -7.34 -13.82
N ASP A 743 -9.29 -7.83 -12.58
CA ASP A 743 -8.13 -8.56 -12.07
C ASP A 743 -7.89 -9.84 -12.89
N ALA A 744 -8.98 -10.55 -13.25
CA ALA A 744 -8.95 -11.76 -14.08
C ALA A 744 -8.55 -11.46 -15.54
N MET A 745 -9.10 -10.40 -16.14
CA MET A 745 -8.66 -9.90 -17.45
C MET A 745 -7.18 -9.54 -17.46
N HIS A 746 -6.69 -8.80 -16.47
CA HIS A 746 -5.28 -8.41 -16.36
C HIS A 746 -4.34 -9.63 -16.25
N ALA A 747 -4.75 -10.66 -15.51
CA ALA A 747 -3.99 -11.91 -15.41
C ALA A 747 -4.03 -12.72 -16.73
N PHE A 748 -5.16 -12.75 -17.43
CA PHE A 748 -5.28 -13.34 -18.78
C PHE A 748 -4.41 -12.59 -19.81
N GLU A 749 -4.42 -11.26 -19.81
CA GLU A 749 -3.58 -10.39 -20.65
C GLU A 749 -2.08 -10.58 -20.38
N LYS A 750 -1.68 -10.87 -19.13
CA LYS A 750 -0.32 -11.29 -18.77
C LYS A 750 0.02 -12.75 -19.11
N GLY A 751 -0.89 -13.51 -19.72
CA GLY A 751 -0.66 -14.87 -20.20
C GLY A 751 -0.83 -15.99 -19.16
N ALA A 752 -1.47 -15.71 -18.02
CA ALA A 752 -1.69 -16.70 -16.96
C ALA A 752 -2.52 -17.92 -17.42
N CYS A 753 -3.36 -17.75 -18.44
CA CYS A 753 -4.15 -18.78 -19.08
C CYS A 753 -4.26 -18.52 -20.59
N ASP A 754 -4.56 -19.57 -21.36
CA ASP A 754 -4.82 -19.47 -22.81
C ASP A 754 -6.26 -19.05 -23.12
N VAL A 755 -7.18 -19.28 -22.19
CA VAL A 755 -8.62 -18.99 -22.26
C VAL A 755 -9.10 -18.49 -20.90
N LEU A 756 -9.91 -17.44 -20.88
CA LEU A 756 -10.65 -16.98 -19.70
C LEU A 756 -12.12 -17.41 -19.82
N ALA A 757 -12.59 -18.19 -18.85
CA ALA A 757 -13.95 -18.71 -18.75
C ALA A 757 -14.68 -18.04 -17.57
N ALA A 758 -15.62 -17.16 -17.88
CA ALA A 758 -16.40 -16.38 -16.93
C ALA A 758 -17.88 -16.36 -17.36
N PHE A 759 -18.61 -17.45 -17.07
CA PHE A 759 -19.95 -17.74 -17.62
C PHE A 759 -20.89 -16.52 -17.62
N PRO A 760 -21.56 -16.18 -18.75
CA PRO A 760 -21.59 -16.89 -20.04
C PRO A 760 -20.43 -16.56 -21.01
N PHE A 761 -19.44 -15.76 -20.59
CA PHE A 761 -18.36 -15.27 -21.45
C PHE A 761 -17.17 -16.24 -21.51
N LEU A 762 -16.79 -16.63 -22.73
CA LEU A 762 -15.57 -17.39 -23.01
C LEU A 762 -14.67 -16.53 -23.90
N ILE A 763 -13.42 -16.31 -23.50
CA ILE A 763 -12.51 -15.33 -24.13
C ILE A 763 -11.16 -15.99 -24.41
N TRP A 764 -10.62 -15.82 -25.61
CA TRP A 764 -9.35 -16.40 -26.04
C TRP A 764 -8.58 -15.49 -27.01
N MET A 765 -7.26 -15.69 -27.09
CA MET A 765 -6.39 -15.03 -28.06
C MET A 765 -6.83 -15.38 -29.50
N PRO A 766 -7.03 -14.40 -30.41
CA PRO A 766 -7.37 -14.68 -31.80
C PRO A 766 -6.29 -15.54 -32.47
N MET A 767 -6.69 -16.65 -33.09
CA MET A 767 -5.75 -17.46 -33.89
C MET A 767 -5.48 -16.75 -35.22
N SER A 768 -4.22 -16.40 -35.49
CA SER A 768 -3.79 -15.96 -36.82
C SER A 768 -4.05 -17.08 -37.83
N ALA A 769 -4.75 -16.77 -38.92
CA ALA A 769 -5.20 -17.74 -39.92
C ALA A 769 -4.04 -18.31 -40.75
N GLY A 770 -3.37 -19.34 -40.21
CA GLY A 770 -2.28 -20.07 -40.87
C GLY A 770 -1.12 -20.41 -39.95
N ASP A 771 -1.31 -21.37 -39.04
CA ASP A 771 -0.21 -21.99 -38.28
C ASP A 771 -0.44 -23.51 -38.21
N SER A 772 -0.12 -24.22 -39.31
CA SER A 772 0.01 -25.69 -39.29
C SER A 772 1.30 -26.06 -38.56
N ALA A 773 1.29 -27.16 -37.80
CA ALA A 773 2.34 -27.47 -36.84
C ALA A 773 3.80 -27.39 -37.36
N SER A 774 4.70 -26.92 -36.49
CA SER A 774 6.18 -26.97 -36.58
C SER A 774 6.90 -26.02 -37.57
N SER A 775 6.86 -24.71 -37.31
CA SER A 775 7.94 -23.79 -37.75
C SER A 775 8.10 -22.51 -36.90
N GLY A 776 6.99 -21.87 -36.53
CA GLY A 776 6.94 -20.42 -36.24
C GLY A 776 7.70 -19.84 -35.03
N TYR A 777 8.58 -20.55 -34.32
CA TYR A 777 9.30 -19.97 -33.17
C TYR A 777 10.42 -19.00 -33.60
N GLU A 778 11.30 -19.41 -34.53
CA GLU A 778 12.42 -18.54 -34.99
C GLU A 778 12.02 -17.57 -36.11
N GLU A 779 10.93 -17.81 -36.84
CA GLU A 779 10.48 -16.92 -37.92
C GLU A 779 9.79 -15.64 -37.38
N ARG A 780 9.06 -15.77 -36.25
CA ARG A 780 8.49 -14.64 -35.50
C ARG A 780 9.55 -13.64 -34.98
N LYS A 781 10.83 -14.03 -35.00
CA LYS A 781 11.98 -13.24 -34.52
C LYS A 781 12.53 -12.23 -35.54
N ARG A 782 12.19 -12.36 -36.84
CA ARG A 782 12.81 -11.56 -37.92
C ARG A 782 12.02 -10.33 -38.35
N HIS A 783 10.72 -10.27 -38.09
CA HIS A 783 9.85 -9.16 -38.52
C HIS A 783 9.95 -7.88 -37.66
N LEU A 784 10.84 -7.86 -36.65
CA LEU A 784 10.96 -6.77 -35.67
C LEU A 784 12.05 -5.74 -35.96
N LEU A 785 12.81 -5.84 -37.06
CA LEU A 785 13.98 -4.97 -37.32
C LEU A 785 14.04 -4.45 -38.77
N GLY A 786 13.77 -3.15 -38.96
CA GLY A 786 14.23 -2.38 -40.14
C GLY A 786 13.33 -1.24 -40.63
N GLY A 787 13.86 0.00 -40.65
CA GLY A 787 13.27 1.14 -41.41
C GLY A 787 13.27 2.48 -40.66
N LEU A 788 13.67 3.58 -41.32
CA LEU A 788 13.90 4.90 -40.70
C LEU A 788 13.67 6.05 -41.71
N LEU A 789 12.96 7.13 -41.33
CA LEU A 789 13.24 8.58 -41.56
C LEU A 789 11.99 9.52 -41.56
N MET A 790 12.24 10.83 -41.48
CA MET A 790 11.30 11.96 -41.19
C MET A 790 11.31 12.99 -42.37
N PRO A 791 10.85 14.28 -42.30
CA PRO A 791 10.10 15.04 -41.26
C PRO A 791 8.95 15.97 -41.77
N GLY A 792 8.30 16.72 -40.87
CA GLY A 792 7.39 17.87 -41.18
C GLY A 792 7.11 18.76 -39.94
N PRO A 793 6.81 20.08 -40.06
CA PRO A 793 7.22 21.04 -39.02
C PRO A 793 6.18 22.04 -38.42
N ALA A 794 6.61 22.67 -37.31
CA ALA A 794 6.37 24.07 -36.87
C ALA A 794 5.15 24.48 -35.99
N HIS A 795 5.50 25.21 -34.90
CA HIS A 795 4.77 26.23 -34.08
C HIS A 795 3.39 25.88 -33.39
N PRO A 796 2.95 26.50 -32.25
CA PRO A 796 3.72 27.24 -31.22
C PRO A 796 3.38 27.16 -29.68
N CYS A 797 4.33 27.61 -28.83
CA CYS A 797 4.61 27.49 -27.36
C CYS A 797 4.07 28.56 -26.35
N VAL A 798 4.72 28.67 -25.15
CA VAL A 798 4.78 29.77 -24.11
C VAL A 798 3.68 29.76 -22.99
N GLU A 799 3.93 30.00 -21.68
CA GLU A 799 5.08 30.57 -20.91
C GLU A 799 5.30 29.96 -19.50
N ARG A 800 6.46 30.16 -18.83
CA ARG A 800 6.79 29.58 -17.51
C ARG A 800 6.35 30.40 -16.27
N ALA A 801 5.89 29.64 -15.27
CA ALA A 801 6.07 29.74 -13.80
C ALA A 801 6.81 30.93 -13.14
N ASN A 802 6.41 31.23 -11.88
CA ASN A 802 7.29 31.90 -10.91
C ASN A 802 7.02 31.41 -9.47
N GLN A 803 8.07 31.20 -8.65
CA GLN A 803 8.00 30.53 -7.34
C GLN A 803 8.69 31.35 -6.25
N ASP A 804 8.05 31.49 -5.07
CA ASP A 804 8.69 31.32 -3.75
C ASP A 804 7.72 31.60 -2.59
N SER A 805 7.43 30.58 -1.76
CA SER A 805 7.06 30.80 -0.35
C SER A 805 7.54 29.63 0.53
N ARG A 806 7.91 29.90 1.79
CA ARG A 806 8.67 28.95 2.63
C ARG A 806 7.80 28.22 3.64
N ALA A 807 7.78 26.88 3.59
CA ALA A 807 7.29 26.03 4.69
C ALA A 807 8.21 24.83 4.90
N LYS A 808 8.45 24.41 6.16
CA LYS A 808 9.17 23.16 6.46
C LYS A 808 8.27 21.95 6.23
N GLY A 809 8.22 21.49 4.99
CA GLY A 809 7.71 20.19 4.57
C GLY A 809 8.71 19.51 3.63
N THR A 810 8.42 18.27 3.22
CA THR A 810 9.28 17.48 2.31
C THR A 810 9.28 18.10 0.91
N PHE A 811 10.19 19.04 0.66
CA PHE A 811 10.34 19.86 -0.56
C PHE A 811 10.70 19.08 -1.85
N CYS A 812 10.56 17.76 -1.82
CA CYS A 812 11.21 16.82 -2.74
C CYS A 812 10.23 16.10 -3.69
N THR A 813 8.92 16.22 -3.44
CA THR A 813 7.85 15.60 -4.25
C THR A 813 6.92 16.61 -4.92
N LEU A 814 7.21 17.91 -4.77
CA LEU A 814 6.45 19.00 -5.36
C LEU A 814 7.27 19.65 -6.49
N ALA A 815 6.58 20.05 -7.56
CA ALA A 815 7.15 20.75 -8.70
C ALA A 815 7.25 22.27 -8.40
N ARG A 816 8.27 22.99 -8.91
CA ARG A 816 8.38 24.45 -8.66
C ARG A 816 7.18 25.24 -9.16
N ASP A 817 6.51 24.73 -10.18
CA ASP A 817 5.25 25.21 -10.76
C ASP A 817 4.02 25.03 -9.85
N GLN A 818 4.02 24.09 -8.88
CA GLN A 818 2.91 23.92 -7.92
C GLN A 818 2.87 24.99 -6.82
N ASP A 819 4.01 25.61 -6.53
CA ASP A 819 4.16 26.77 -5.64
C ASP A 819 3.98 28.11 -6.40
N SER A 820 3.62 28.06 -7.69
CA SER A 820 3.30 29.25 -8.50
C SER A 820 1.79 29.54 -8.52
N LEU A 821 1.41 30.77 -8.87
CA LEU A 821 0.00 31.19 -8.92
C LEU A 821 -0.84 30.52 -10.02
N LEU A 822 -0.23 29.70 -10.89
CA LEU A 822 -0.88 28.99 -11.99
C LEU A 822 -0.29 27.56 -12.15
N PRO A 823 -0.71 26.58 -11.34
CA PRO A 823 -0.29 25.18 -11.50
C PRO A 823 -0.87 24.54 -12.76
N GLU A 824 -0.07 23.74 -13.47
CA GLU A 824 -0.45 23.09 -14.73
C GLU A 824 -0.81 21.61 -14.54
N LEU A 825 -1.47 21.00 -15.53
CA LEU A 825 -1.65 19.54 -15.59
C LEU A 825 -0.30 18.77 -15.61
N ARG A 826 0.77 19.41 -16.10
CA ARG A 826 2.13 18.87 -16.09
C ARG A 826 2.81 18.92 -14.71
N SER A 827 2.22 19.61 -13.75
CA SER A 827 2.72 19.70 -12.39
C SER A 827 2.59 18.37 -11.64
N ASP A 828 1.44 17.71 -11.74
CA ASP A 828 1.21 16.40 -11.11
C ASP A 828 2.14 15.32 -11.65
N LEU A 829 2.57 15.42 -12.92
CA LEU A 829 3.51 14.48 -13.55
C LEU A 829 4.85 14.43 -12.82
N TYR A 830 5.35 15.57 -12.35
CA TYR A 830 6.56 15.64 -11.54
C TYR A 830 6.37 15.00 -10.16
N SER A 831 5.21 15.23 -9.53
CA SER A 831 4.84 14.57 -8.27
C SER A 831 4.69 13.05 -8.40
N VAL A 832 4.16 12.57 -9.53
CA VAL A 832 4.17 11.14 -9.89
C VAL A 832 5.60 10.65 -10.08
N GLY A 833 6.43 11.33 -10.89
CA GLY A 833 7.84 10.96 -11.11
C GLY A 833 8.65 10.89 -9.81
N ALA A 834 8.45 11.82 -8.89
CA ALA A 834 9.11 11.86 -7.59
C ALA A 834 8.64 10.73 -6.66
N THR A 835 7.34 10.43 -6.69
CA THR A 835 6.74 9.28 -5.97
C THR A 835 7.27 7.95 -6.50
N LEU A 836 7.38 7.80 -7.83
CA LEU A 836 7.90 6.60 -8.48
C LEU A 836 9.41 6.42 -8.29
N LEU A 837 10.18 7.50 -8.30
CA LEU A 837 11.62 7.47 -7.99
C LEU A 837 11.86 6.98 -6.56
N TYR A 838 11.10 7.49 -5.58
CA TYR A 838 11.18 7.00 -4.20
C TYR A 838 10.71 5.53 -4.10
N ALA A 839 9.62 5.16 -4.77
CA ALA A 839 9.12 3.79 -4.81
C ALA A 839 10.11 2.79 -5.47
N ALA A 840 10.92 3.22 -6.44
CA ALA A 840 11.88 2.36 -7.14
C ALA A 840 13.24 2.25 -6.46
N THR A 841 13.64 3.25 -5.66
CA THR A 841 14.99 3.33 -5.05
C THR A 841 15.01 3.18 -3.52
N GLY A 842 13.89 3.47 -2.84
CA GLY A 842 13.88 3.64 -1.39
C GLY A 842 14.55 4.93 -0.89
N LEU A 843 14.95 5.84 -1.80
CA LEU A 843 15.58 7.12 -1.50
C LEU A 843 14.63 8.29 -1.79
N GLU A 844 14.49 9.22 -0.85
CA GLU A 844 13.75 10.46 -1.10
C GLU A 844 14.45 11.29 -2.21
N PRO A 845 13.73 11.86 -3.20
CA PRO A 845 14.36 12.55 -4.34
C PRO A 845 15.26 13.74 -3.98
N GLY A 846 15.10 14.33 -2.78
CA GLY A 846 15.95 15.40 -2.27
C GLY A 846 17.27 14.94 -1.64
N THR A 847 17.45 13.63 -1.39
CA THR A 847 18.74 13.06 -0.94
C THR A 847 19.67 12.72 -2.10
N LEU A 848 19.15 12.71 -3.32
CA LEU A 848 19.92 12.48 -4.55
C LEU A 848 20.59 13.78 -5.03
N PRO A 849 21.76 13.72 -5.68
CA PRO A 849 22.43 14.91 -6.19
C PRO A 849 21.55 15.69 -7.18
N GLN A 850 21.62 17.01 -7.13
CA GLN A 850 20.86 17.90 -8.02
C GLN A 850 21.80 18.88 -8.73
N GLU A 851 21.51 19.19 -9.99
CA GLU A 851 22.22 20.20 -10.77
C GLU A 851 21.18 21.03 -11.55
N ARG A 852 21.21 22.36 -11.42
CA ARG A 852 20.19 23.25 -12.03
C ARG A 852 18.75 22.76 -11.74
N LEU A 853 18.49 22.32 -10.50
CA LEU A 853 17.24 21.75 -9.98
C LEU A 853 16.83 20.38 -10.56
N LYS A 854 17.61 19.81 -11.50
CA LYS A 854 17.36 18.48 -12.08
C LYS A 854 17.95 17.39 -11.19
N VAL A 855 17.11 16.44 -10.75
CA VAL A 855 17.50 15.31 -9.92
C VAL A 855 18.35 14.32 -10.74
N LYS A 856 19.59 14.04 -10.31
CA LYS A 856 20.54 13.15 -11.01
C LYS A 856 20.30 11.68 -10.67
N PHE A 857 19.04 11.24 -10.75
CA PHE A 857 18.60 9.93 -10.26
C PHE A 857 19.27 8.72 -10.92
N ARG A 858 19.78 8.84 -12.16
CA ARG A 858 20.43 7.72 -12.89
C ARG A 858 21.53 7.02 -12.07
N GLN A 859 22.25 7.75 -11.21
CA GLN A 859 23.28 7.18 -10.34
C GLN A 859 22.72 6.16 -9.33
N ALA A 860 21.48 6.33 -8.86
CA ALA A 860 20.81 5.41 -7.93
C ALA A 860 20.37 4.09 -8.57
N PHE A 861 20.44 3.98 -9.91
CA PHE A 861 20.04 2.80 -10.67
C PHE A 861 21.21 2.02 -11.28
N VAL A 862 22.46 2.48 -11.10
CA VAL A 862 23.65 1.84 -11.67
C VAL A 862 23.78 0.40 -11.17
N GLY A 863 23.94 -0.55 -12.08
CA GLY A 863 24.03 -1.98 -11.79
C GLY A 863 22.70 -2.69 -11.53
N THR A 864 21.58 -1.96 -11.41
CA THR A 864 20.25 -2.53 -11.10
C THR A 864 19.53 -3.09 -12.33
N VAL A 865 18.38 -3.75 -12.11
CA VAL A 865 17.46 -4.18 -13.18
C VAL A 865 16.96 -3.00 -14.04
N TRP A 866 16.76 -1.83 -13.42
CA TRP A 866 16.22 -0.63 -14.05
C TRP A 866 17.14 -0.02 -15.12
N GLU A 867 18.46 -0.13 -14.94
CA GLU A 867 19.46 0.31 -15.93
C GLU A 867 19.63 -0.72 -17.05
N LYS A 868 19.63 -2.01 -16.69
CA LYS A 868 20.01 -3.11 -17.57
C LYS A 868 18.88 -3.58 -18.49
N GLN A 869 17.64 -3.55 -18.00
CA GLN A 869 16.47 -4.12 -18.67
C GLN A 869 15.38 -3.06 -18.85
N GLU A 870 14.95 -2.38 -17.78
CA GLU A 870 13.81 -1.44 -17.82
C GLU A 870 14.18 -0.01 -18.24
N ARG A 871 14.87 0.14 -19.38
CA ARG A 871 15.31 1.46 -19.89
C ARG A 871 14.15 2.45 -20.11
N TRP A 872 12.94 1.94 -20.38
CA TRP A 872 11.72 2.74 -20.46
C TRP A 872 11.40 3.43 -19.13
N PHE A 873 11.69 2.82 -17.97
CA PHE A 873 11.39 3.40 -16.67
C PHE A 873 12.30 4.59 -16.38
N LEU A 874 13.58 4.50 -16.72
CA LEU A 874 14.51 5.64 -16.62
C LEU A 874 14.14 6.76 -17.60
N LYS A 875 13.56 6.43 -18.77
CA LYS A 875 13.02 7.41 -19.73
C LYS A 875 11.73 8.07 -19.27
N LEU A 876 10.83 7.30 -18.64
CA LEU A 876 9.63 7.81 -17.98
C LEU A 876 10.04 8.77 -16.85
N LEU A 877 10.98 8.38 -15.99
CA LEU A 877 11.49 9.25 -14.94
C LEU A 877 12.18 10.50 -15.50
N GLU A 878 12.86 10.45 -16.65
CA GLU A 878 13.35 11.68 -17.32
C GLU A 878 12.17 12.60 -17.68
N GLY A 879 11.22 12.13 -18.51
CA GLY A 879 10.08 12.95 -18.95
C GLY A 879 9.05 13.33 -17.87
N LEU A 880 9.10 12.72 -16.68
CA LEU A 880 8.33 13.15 -15.51
C LEU A 880 9.10 14.15 -14.63
N LEU A 881 10.42 13.98 -14.43
CA LEU A 881 11.23 14.75 -13.48
C LEU A 881 12.00 15.93 -14.10
N GLU A 882 11.73 16.34 -15.33
CA GLU A 882 12.29 17.60 -15.85
C GLU A 882 11.83 18.79 -14.97
N PRO A 883 12.73 19.69 -14.54
CA PRO A 883 12.35 20.84 -13.71
C PRO A 883 11.39 21.79 -14.44
N ALA A 884 11.49 21.86 -15.76
CA ALA A 884 10.70 22.70 -16.65
C ALA A 884 9.44 21.96 -17.13
N PRO A 885 8.22 22.52 -16.95
CA PRO A 885 6.98 21.88 -17.40
C PRO A 885 6.94 21.60 -18.91
N GLU A 886 7.49 22.48 -19.74
CA GLU A 886 7.47 22.28 -21.21
C GLU A 886 8.35 21.11 -21.67
N ASP A 887 9.40 20.78 -20.91
CA ASP A 887 10.33 19.67 -21.18
C ASP A 887 9.82 18.32 -20.62
N ARG A 888 8.76 18.32 -19.78
CA ARG A 888 8.03 17.11 -19.36
C ARG A 888 7.10 16.60 -20.47
N PHE A 889 6.60 15.36 -20.32
CA PHE A 889 5.47 14.86 -21.11
C PHE A 889 4.32 15.88 -21.17
N SER A 890 3.69 16.03 -22.33
CA SER A 890 2.68 17.07 -22.57
C SER A 890 1.40 16.88 -21.76
N SER A 891 1.10 15.64 -21.38
CA SER A 891 -0.08 15.25 -20.61
C SER A 891 0.14 13.92 -19.88
N ALA A 892 -0.71 13.65 -18.88
CA ALA A 892 -0.79 12.33 -18.25
C ALA A 892 -1.16 11.22 -19.24
N ALA A 893 -1.93 11.54 -20.29
CA ALA A 893 -2.30 10.59 -21.33
C ALA A 893 -1.10 10.19 -22.20
N GLU A 894 -0.21 11.13 -22.52
CA GLU A 894 1.05 10.82 -23.21
C GLU A 894 1.98 9.97 -22.34
N ALA A 895 2.18 10.35 -21.07
CA ALA A 895 3.01 9.59 -20.14
C ALA A 895 2.47 8.15 -19.92
N LEU A 896 1.15 7.99 -19.82
CA LEU A 896 0.47 6.69 -19.71
C LEU A 896 0.57 5.87 -21.01
N SER A 897 0.51 6.53 -22.18
CA SER A 897 0.71 5.87 -23.48
C SER A 897 2.14 5.38 -23.63
N PHE A 898 3.14 6.21 -23.28
CA PHE A 898 4.55 5.84 -23.25
C PHE A 898 4.84 4.67 -22.29
N LEU A 899 4.22 4.68 -21.11
CA LEU A 899 4.32 3.61 -20.11
C LEU A 899 3.74 2.26 -20.59
N ARG A 900 2.64 2.32 -21.34
CA ARG A 900 1.96 1.15 -21.90
C ARG A 900 2.62 0.63 -23.18
N GLN A 901 3.20 1.49 -24.02
CA GLN A 901 3.82 1.14 -25.31
C GLN A 901 5.15 1.88 -25.58
N PRO A 902 6.23 1.59 -24.84
CA PRO A 902 7.55 2.16 -25.12
C PRO A 902 8.17 1.53 -26.38
N THR A 903 8.44 2.34 -27.40
CA THR A 903 9.07 1.91 -28.67
C THR A 903 10.56 2.20 -28.69
N GLU A 904 11.37 1.43 -29.43
CA GLU A 904 12.82 1.69 -29.53
C GLU A 904 13.16 3.12 -29.98
N ALA A 905 12.38 3.69 -30.91
CA ALA A 905 12.52 5.08 -31.33
C ALA A 905 12.36 6.06 -30.13
N SER A 906 11.36 5.83 -29.28
CA SER A 906 11.10 6.64 -28.08
C SER A 906 12.10 6.43 -26.92
N LEU A 907 12.95 5.40 -26.98
CA LEU A 907 14.01 5.15 -26.00
C LEU A 907 15.32 5.91 -26.30
N SER A 908 15.37 6.62 -27.43
CA SER A 908 16.46 7.52 -27.83
C SER A 908 16.76 8.61 -26.78
N PRO A 909 17.93 9.27 -26.83
CA PRO A 909 18.13 10.52 -26.10
C PRO A 909 17.00 11.51 -26.41
N LEU A 910 16.46 12.17 -25.38
CA LEU A 910 15.60 13.33 -25.59
C LEU A 910 16.50 14.47 -26.05
N GLY A 911 16.60 14.67 -27.36
CA GLY A 911 17.08 15.93 -27.91
C GLY A 911 16.08 17.05 -27.58
N PRO A 912 16.49 18.33 -27.68
CA PRO A 912 15.55 19.44 -27.57
C PRO A 912 14.42 19.23 -28.59
N GLY A 913 13.18 19.23 -28.11
CA GLY A 913 12.02 18.79 -28.88
C GLY A 913 11.83 19.59 -30.17
N PRO A 914 11.25 19.00 -31.24
CA PRO A 914 11.02 19.69 -32.49
C PRO A 914 10.13 20.89 -32.26
N GLY A 915 10.67 22.08 -32.51
CA GLY A 915 10.06 23.35 -32.12
C GLY A 915 8.70 23.59 -32.75
N GLN A 916 7.64 23.22 -32.01
CA GLN A 916 6.54 24.14 -31.85
C GLN A 916 7.02 25.33 -31.00
N ALA A 917 7.90 26.15 -31.62
CA ALA A 917 8.53 27.38 -31.09
C ALA A 917 7.48 28.49 -30.95
N THR A 918 7.69 29.77 -31.23
CA THR A 918 6.58 30.73 -30.96
C THR A 918 6.51 31.91 -31.91
N SER A 919 5.31 32.51 -32.01
CA SER A 919 5.21 33.97 -31.94
C SER A 919 5.73 34.42 -30.57
N VAL A 920 7.06 34.32 -30.38
CA VAL A 920 7.72 34.93 -29.23
C VAL A 920 7.48 36.39 -29.52
N VAL A 921 6.64 37.03 -28.71
CA VAL A 921 6.61 38.49 -28.65
C VAL A 921 8.00 38.84 -28.15
N LYS A 922 8.92 39.09 -29.09
CA LYS A 922 10.25 39.62 -28.78
C LYS A 922 9.97 40.97 -28.15
N SER A 923 9.94 40.98 -26.82
CA SER A 923 10.07 42.18 -26.03
C SER A 923 11.32 42.87 -26.56
N GLN A 924 11.11 43.99 -27.25
CA GLN A 924 12.21 44.79 -27.73
C GLN A 924 12.85 45.43 -26.50
N VAL A 925 13.77 44.70 -25.87
CA VAL A 925 14.70 45.27 -24.90
C VAL A 925 15.50 46.31 -25.67
N THR A 926 15.05 47.56 -25.57
CA THR A 926 15.74 48.71 -26.13
C THR A 926 17.13 48.73 -25.52
N LEU A 927 18.15 48.74 -26.37
CA LEU A 927 19.56 48.77 -25.94
C LEU A 927 19.96 50.15 -25.38
N GLU A 928 19.04 51.11 -25.38
CA GLU A 928 19.17 52.38 -24.66
C GLU A 928 19.19 52.13 -23.14
N PRO A 929 20.08 52.79 -22.38
CA PRO A 929 20.14 52.65 -20.93
C PRO A 929 18.83 53.10 -20.26
N PRO A 930 18.34 52.39 -19.23
CA PRO A 930 17.18 52.82 -18.45
C PRO A 930 17.35 54.26 -17.92
N ARG A 931 16.30 55.07 -17.98
CA ARG A 931 16.33 56.47 -17.54
C ARG A 931 16.78 56.56 -16.07
N GLY A 932 17.89 57.25 -15.84
CA GLY A 932 18.50 57.39 -14.50
C GLY A 932 19.54 56.32 -14.15
N SER A 933 19.90 55.42 -15.07
CA SER A 933 21.05 54.53 -14.87
C SER A 933 22.34 55.35 -14.66
N LEU A 934 23.16 54.87 -13.73
CA LEU A 934 24.48 55.42 -13.42
C LEU A 934 25.61 54.62 -14.08
N ILE A 935 25.27 53.63 -14.91
CA ILE A 935 26.19 52.79 -15.67
C ILE A 935 26.44 53.47 -17.01
N THR A 936 27.68 53.83 -17.31
CA THR A 936 28.03 54.45 -18.59
C THR A 936 28.69 53.44 -19.51
N VAL A 937 28.32 53.50 -20.79
CA VAL A 937 28.73 52.55 -21.83
C VAL A 937 29.39 53.33 -22.96
N ASP A 938 30.59 52.89 -23.35
CA ASP A 938 31.30 53.39 -24.53
C ASP A 938 31.56 52.21 -25.48
N ARG A 939 31.48 52.44 -26.78
CA ARG A 939 31.66 51.43 -27.83
C ARG A 939 32.59 52.00 -28.90
N ARG A 940 33.84 51.53 -28.92
CA ARG A 940 34.90 52.05 -29.80
C ARG A 940 35.36 50.97 -30.77
N GLY A 941 34.75 50.97 -31.95
CA GLY A 941 34.96 49.92 -32.94
C GLY A 941 34.44 48.58 -32.42
N GLU A 942 35.35 47.66 -32.12
CA GLU A 942 35.06 46.32 -31.60
C GLU A 942 35.19 46.20 -30.08
N GLU A 943 35.65 47.25 -29.39
CA GLU A 943 35.74 47.27 -27.92
C GLU A 943 34.42 47.78 -27.30
N LEU A 944 33.83 46.99 -26.40
CA LEU A 944 32.78 47.42 -25.47
C LEU A 944 33.42 47.78 -24.13
N ARG A 945 33.17 48.99 -23.62
CA ARG A 945 33.49 49.40 -22.25
C ARG A 945 32.24 49.69 -21.46
N VAL A 946 32.18 49.17 -20.23
CA VAL A 946 31.13 49.46 -19.25
C VAL A 946 31.79 49.95 -17.97
N LEU A 947 31.46 51.19 -17.58
CA LEU A 947 31.89 51.81 -16.33
C LEU A 947 30.79 51.66 -15.28
N LEU A 948 31.16 51.09 -14.14
CA LEU A 948 30.24 50.64 -13.10
C LEU A 948 30.45 51.43 -11.81
N PRO A 949 29.39 52.08 -11.28
CA PRO A 949 29.47 52.82 -10.03
C PRO A 949 29.54 51.87 -8.83
N PRO A 950 30.17 52.27 -7.70
CA PRO A 950 30.15 51.48 -6.48
C PRO A 950 28.71 51.15 -6.03
N ALA A 951 28.51 49.94 -5.50
CA ALA A 951 27.19 49.37 -5.21
C ALA A 951 26.29 50.29 -4.34
N ARG A 952 24.99 50.35 -4.68
CA ARG A 952 24.06 51.33 -4.11
C ARG A 952 23.83 51.13 -2.59
N TRP A 953 23.77 52.26 -1.88
CA TRP A 953 23.81 52.39 -0.41
C TRP A 953 22.55 51.88 0.33
N GLU A 954 21.39 51.92 -0.33
CA GLU A 954 20.07 51.91 0.30
C GLU A 954 19.74 50.62 1.10
N SER A 955 20.34 49.49 0.74
CA SER A 955 20.05 48.18 1.32
C SER A 955 20.81 47.84 2.61
N ARG A 956 21.90 48.55 2.94
CA ARG A 956 22.77 48.20 4.08
C ARG A 956 22.61 49.09 5.32
N VAL A 957 21.73 50.10 5.26
CA VAL A 957 21.52 51.09 6.34
C VAL A 957 21.10 50.42 7.65
N SER A 958 20.21 49.43 7.60
CA SER A 958 19.72 48.69 8.78
C SER A 958 20.83 47.90 9.49
N LEU A 959 21.67 47.18 8.74
CA LEU A 959 22.82 46.44 9.27
C LEU A 959 23.86 47.39 9.87
N GLY A 960 24.09 48.54 9.24
CA GLY A 960 24.93 49.61 9.78
C GLY A 960 24.41 50.17 11.10
N SER A 961 23.12 50.55 11.15
CA SER A 961 22.48 51.04 12.37
C SER A 961 22.54 50.02 13.51
N PHE A 962 22.28 48.74 13.22
CA PHE A 962 22.37 47.66 14.20
C PHE A 962 23.82 47.41 14.64
N GLY A 963 24.78 47.41 13.72
CA GLY A 963 26.21 47.26 14.04
C GLY A 963 26.74 48.38 14.94
N ILE A 964 26.30 49.63 14.73
CA ILE A 964 26.59 50.76 15.62
C ILE A 964 25.97 50.50 17.00
N ALA A 965 24.65 50.25 17.07
CA ALA A 965 23.94 50.05 18.33
C ALA A 965 24.50 48.87 19.15
N TRP A 966 24.83 47.76 18.49
CA TRP A 966 25.44 46.57 19.09
C TRP A 966 26.83 46.86 19.65
N THR A 967 27.66 47.60 18.91
CA THR A 967 29.01 47.98 19.35
C THR A 967 28.93 48.96 20.53
N THR A 968 28.00 49.93 20.50
CA THR A 968 27.74 50.85 21.63
C THR A 968 27.23 50.10 22.86
N PHE A 969 26.29 49.17 22.73
CA PHE A 969 25.82 48.34 23.84
C PHE A 969 26.96 47.50 24.43
N THR A 970 27.77 46.86 23.59
CA THR A 970 28.93 46.06 24.02
C THR A 970 29.94 46.94 24.76
N ALA A 971 30.18 48.18 24.30
CA ALA A 971 31.06 49.13 24.97
C ALA A 971 30.54 49.53 26.36
N VAL A 972 29.25 49.87 26.49
CA VAL A 972 28.62 50.23 27.77
C VAL A 972 28.64 49.04 28.75
N TRP A 973 28.35 47.83 28.27
CA TRP A 973 28.41 46.61 29.08
C TRP A 973 29.84 46.33 29.57
N THR A 974 30.82 46.40 28.67
CA THR A 974 32.25 46.20 29.00
C THR A 974 32.72 47.20 30.06
N ALA A 975 32.37 48.49 29.89
CA ALA A 975 32.71 49.54 30.84
C ALA A 975 32.02 49.33 32.21
N GLY A 976 30.74 48.95 32.22
CA GLY A 976 30.00 48.65 33.45
C GLY A 976 30.58 47.46 34.23
N VAL A 977 30.99 46.40 33.54
CA VAL A 977 31.63 45.22 34.16
C VAL A 977 33.00 45.54 34.76
N ILE A 978 33.79 46.40 34.10
CA ILE A 978 35.06 46.92 34.65
C ILE A 978 34.80 47.81 35.86
N ALA A 979 33.82 48.72 35.78
CA ALA A 979 33.46 49.63 36.87
C ALA A 979 32.91 48.89 38.12
N ALA A 980 32.28 47.73 37.92
CA ALA A 980 31.84 46.82 38.99
C ALA A 980 32.99 46.01 39.61
N GLY A 981 34.26 46.26 39.24
CA GLY A 981 35.44 45.54 39.74
C GLY A 981 35.63 44.15 39.15
N ALA A 982 34.73 43.70 38.27
CA ALA A 982 34.74 42.36 37.68
C ALA A 982 35.59 42.30 36.39
N SER A 983 36.77 42.90 36.38
CA SER A 983 37.59 43.14 35.17
C SER A 983 37.92 41.86 34.36
N PHE A 984 37.96 40.68 34.99
CA PHE A 984 38.09 39.41 34.26
C PHE A 984 36.86 39.09 33.39
N MET A 985 35.65 39.41 33.86
CA MET A 985 34.40 39.20 33.11
C MET A 985 34.30 40.10 31.88
N ALA A 986 35.05 41.20 31.82
CA ALA A 986 35.14 42.05 30.64
C ALA A 986 35.75 41.31 29.43
N LEU A 987 36.57 40.27 29.64
CA LEU A 987 37.13 39.45 28.55
C LEU A 987 36.03 38.69 27.77
N PHE A 988 34.90 38.36 28.41
CA PHE A 988 33.76 37.73 27.74
C PHE A 988 33.04 38.68 26.78
N SER A 989 33.37 39.98 26.76
CA SER A 989 32.87 40.92 25.73
C SER A 989 33.54 40.73 24.36
N LEU A 990 34.73 40.13 24.29
CA LEU A 990 35.56 40.10 23.08
C LEU A 990 34.86 39.48 21.85
N PRO A 991 34.10 38.37 21.94
CA PRO A 991 33.36 37.83 20.80
C PRO A 991 32.23 38.75 20.29
N PHE A 992 31.69 39.61 21.15
CA PHE A 992 30.64 40.55 20.79
C PHE A 992 31.20 41.82 20.14
N TRP A 993 32.41 42.24 20.56
CA TRP A 993 33.20 43.27 19.88
C TRP A 993 33.62 42.85 18.46
N THR A 994 34.06 41.60 18.27
CA THR A 994 34.42 41.11 16.92
C THR A 994 33.19 40.99 16.01
N ALA A 995 32.04 40.56 16.55
CA ALA A 995 30.77 40.59 15.82
C ALA A 995 30.35 42.02 15.40
N GLY A 996 30.43 42.98 16.33
CA GLY A 996 30.15 44.40 16.04
C GLY A 996 31.05 44.97 14.94
N ALA A 997 32.36 44.76 15.06
CA ALA A 997 33.33 45.17 14.05
C ALA A 997 33.12 44.48 12.68
N GLY A 998 32.68 43.21 12.67
CA GLY A 998 32.32 42.48 11.46
C GLY A 998 31.16 43.14 10.70
N MET A 999 30.03 43.38 11.37
CA MET A 999 28.84 44.02 10.77
C MET A 999 29.16 45.41 10.20
N LEU A 1000 29.97 46.20 10.93
CA LEU A 1000 30.43 47.51 10.46
C LEU A 1000 31.34 47.38 9.22
N LYS A 1001 32.28 46.41 9.21
CA LYS A 1001 33.17 46.16 8.07
C LYS A 1001 32.41 45.71 6.81
N GLU A 1002 31.36 44.89 6.93
CA GLU A 1002 30.53 44.45 5.81
C GLU A 1002 29.58 45.55 5.28
N THR A 1003 29.16 46.46 6.17
CA THR A 1003 28.35 47.63 5.81
C THR A 1003 29.17 48.68 5.06
N PHE A 1004 30.31 49.11 5.63
CA PHE A 1004 31.07 50.26 5.13
C PHE A 1004 32.23 49.87 4.19
N GLY A 1005 32.67 48.61 4.20
CA GLY A 1005 33.75 48.12 3.33
C GLY A 1005 33.54 48.25 1.81
N PRO A 1006 32.30 48.19 1.26
CA PRO A 1006 32.07 48.44 -0.17
C PRO A 1006 32.36 49.89 -0.62
N LEU A 1007 32.03 50.88 0.21
CA LEU A 1007 32.24 52.31 -0.11
C LEU A 1007 33.71 52.66 -0.37
N LEU A 1008 34.64 51.91 0.25
CA LEU A 1008 36.08 52.10 0.10
C LEU A 1008 36.68 51.44 -1.17
N ARG A 1009 35.86 50.80 -2.02
CA ARG A 1009 36.37 50.02 -3.17
C ARG A 1009 36.58 50.81 -4.46
N GLY A 1010 35.94 51.97 -4.62
CA GLY A 1010 35.97 52.77 -5.86
C GLY A 1010 35.04 52.24 -6.95
N ALA A 1011 35.05 52.89 -8.11
CA ALA A 1011 34.34 52.46 -9.31
C ALA A 1011 35.16 51.41 -10.10
N THR A 1012 34.46 50.58 -10.88
CA THR A 1012 35.05 49.50 -11.69
C THR A 1012 34.78 49.70 -13.18
N GLU A 1013 35.59 49.06 -14.02
CA GLU A 1013 35.48 49.07 -15.48
C GLU A 1013 35.53 47.61 -15.98
N LEU A 1014 34.57 47.24 -16.83
CA LEU A 1014 34.59 46.02 -17.64
C LEU A 1014 34.91 46.41 -19.09
N LYS A 1015 35.87 45.73 -19.71
CA LYS A 1015 36.15 45.82 -21.15
C LYS A 1015 35.98 44.45 -21.79
N ILE A 1016 35.41 44.41 -22.98
CA ILE A 1016 35.31 43.20 -23.83
C ILE A 1016 35.74 43.58 -25.25
N ASP A 1017 36.78 42.94 -25.75
CA ASP A 1017 37.22 42.94 -27.15
C ASP A 1017 37.03 41.54 -27.77
N GLY A 1018 37.43 41.35 -29.03
CA GLY A 1018 37.18 40.12 -29.77
C GLY A 1018 37.98 38.87 -29.34
N ASP A 1019 39.12 39.04 -28.64
CA ASP A 1019 39.91 37.93 -28.09
C ASP A 1019 39.71 37.83 -26.56
N ARG A 1020 39.62 38.99 -25.87
CA ARG A 1020 39.71 39.07 -24.41
C ARG A 1020 38.69 39.98 -23.74
N TRP A 1021 38.48 39.71 -22.46
CA TRP A 1021 37.82 40.62 -21.55
C TRP A 1021 38.70 40.91 -20.33
N THR A 1022 38.51 42.08 -19.73
CA THR A 1022 39.19 42.50 -18.49
C THR A 1022 38.20 43.18 -17.57
N PHE A 1023 38.23 42.84 -16.28
CA PHE A 1023 37.48 43.53 -15.23
C PHE A 1023 38.44 44.07 -14.18
N GLY A 1024 38.29 45.34 -13.82
CA GLY A 1024 39.22 46.01 -12.92
C GLY A 1024 38.69 47.31 -12.35
N ARG A 1025 39.56 48.04 -11.66
CA ARG A 1025 39.32 49.42 -11.24
C ARG A 1025 39.67 50.40 -12.34
N VAL A 1026 38.97 51.54 -12.33
CA VAL A 1026 39.23 52.68 -13.24
C VAL A 1026 40.63 53.31 -13.00
N ASP A 1027 41.28 53.01 -11.86
CA ASP A 1027 42.68 53.39 -11.57
C ASP A 1027 43.73 52.57 -12.37
N GLY A 1028 43.29 51.65 -13.23
CA GLY A 1028 44.14 50.81 -14.08
C GLY A 1028 44.48 49.45 -13.47
N LYS A 1029 44.08 49.16 -12.23
CA LYS A 1029 44.29 47.84 -11.63
C LYS A 1029 43.26 46.82 -12.15
N VAL A 1030 43.69 45.97 -13.07
CA VAL A 1030 42.98 44.72 -13.43
C VAL A 1030 42.80 43.86 -12.17
N LEU A 1031 41.62 43.26 -12.03
CA LEU A 1031 41.27 42.31 -10.99
C LEU A 1031 41.19 40.89 -11.57
N GLU A 1032 40.55 40.75 -12.74
CA GLU A 1032 40.36 39.49 -13.46
C GLU A 1032 40.47 39.74 -14.98
N GLU A 1033 40.99 38.78 -15.75
CA GLU A 1033 41.02 38.79 -17.21
C GLU A 1033 40.88 37.38 -17.80
N GLY A 1034 40.36 37.28 -19.03
CA GLY A 1034 40.09 36.00 -19.70
C GLY A 1034 39.72 36.14 -21.17
N ARG A 1035 39.13 35.10 -21.78
CA ARG A 1035 38.81 35.03 -23.22
C ARG A 1035 37.34 35.30 -23.53
N THR A 1036 37.08 36.17 -24.51
CA THR A 1036 35.70 36.54 -24.90
C THR A 1036 34.92 35.37 -25.50
N ALA A 1037 35.58 34.47 -26.23
CA ALA A 1037 34.94 33.30 -26.85
C ALA A 1037 34.32 32.34 -25.81
N ASP A 1038 34.99 32.15 -24.67
CA ASP A 1038 34.57 31.22 -23.61
C ASP A 1038 33.63 31.89 -22.57
N LEU A 1039 33.49 33.21 -22.64
CA LEU A 1039 32.73 34.05 -21.70
C LEU A 1039 31.22 33.88 -21.81
N GLN A 1040 30.53 33.85 -20.66
CA GLN A 1040 29.08 33.89 -20.53
C GLN A 1040 28.69 34.96 -19.49
N CYS A 1041 27.49 35.54 -19.60
CA CYS A 1041 26.99 36.55 -18.67
C CYS A 1041 25.64 36.11 -18.09
N PHE A 1042 25.45 36.33 -16.79
CA PHE A 1042 24.25 35.91 -16.07
C PHE A 1042 23.79 36.97 -15.07
N VAL A 1043 22.48 37.06 -14.87
CA VAL A 1043 21.87 37.78 -13.75
C VAL A 1043 21.47 36.80 -12.66
N SER A 1044 21.94 37.06 -11.43
CA SER A 1044 21.59 36.30 -10.23
C SER A 1044 20.89 37.20 -9.20
N THR A 1045 20.01 36.65 -8.36
CA THR A 1045 19.31 37.44 -7.33
C THR A 1045 20.17 37.55 -6.07
N ASN A 1046 20.44 38.78 -5.63
CA ASN A 1046 21.21 39.05 -4.42
C ASN A 1046 20.37 38.78 -3.17
N GLY A 1047 20.59 37.62 -2.53
CA GLY A 1047 19.86 37.20 -1.33
C GLY A 1047 19.99 38.10 -0.10
N SER A 1048 20.84 39.14 -0.13
CA SER A 1048 20.99 40.11 0.96
C SER A 1048 20.31 41.47 0.71
N THR A 1049 19.96 41.80 -0.55
CA THR A 1049 19.44 43.12 -0.92
C THR A 1049 18.16 43.08 -1.76
N GLY A 1050 17.79 41.93 -2.33
CA GLY A 1050 16.68 41.79 -3.28
C GLY A 1050 16.97 42.33 -4.69
N GLY A 1051 18.06 43.08 -4.86
CA GLY A 1051 18.56 43.50 -6.18
C GLY A 1051 19.16 42.34 -6.96
N LYS A 1052 19.58 42.63 -8.18
CA LYS A 1052 20.17 41.68 -9.12
C LYS A 1052 21.68 41.92 -9.25
N ASP A 1053 22.45 40.85 -9.13
CA ASP A 1053 23.89 40.83 -9.31
C ASP A 1053 24.22 40.35 -10.74
N VAL A 1054 25.06 41.10 -11.45
CA VAL A 1054 25.54 40.73 -12.80
C VAL A 1054 26.87 39.99 -12.66
N VAL A 1055 26.94 38.79 -13.21
CA VAL A 1055 28.06 37.85 -13.12
C VAL A 1055 28.56 37.52 -14.52
N LEU A 1056 29.87 37.37 -14.66
CA LEU A 1056 30.52 36.74 -15.81
C LEU A 1056 31.06 35.37 -15.40
N GLU A 1057 30.96 34.39 -16.29
CA GLU A 1057 31.52 33.05 -16.08
C GLU A 1057 32.39 32.63 -17.27
N GLU A 1058 33.57 32.10 -16.98
CA GLU A 1058 34.48 31.46 -17.94
C GLU A 1058 34.91 30.10 -17.37
N GLY A 1059 34.28 29.03 -17.87
CA GLY A 1059 34.51 27.66 -17.40
C GLY A 1059 34.07 27.43 -15.94
N LEU A 1060 35.03 27.48 -15.01
CA LEU A 1060 34.82 27.35 -13.56
C LEU A 1060 35.08 28.65 -12.78
N VAL A 1061 35.52 29.71 -13.47
CA VAL A 1061 35.80 31.02 -12.86
C VAL A 1061 34.54 31.88 -13.00
N SER A 1062 34.00 32.35 -11.86
CA SER A 1062 32.85 33.27 -11.83
C SER A 1062 33.23 34.60 -11.19
N VAL A 1063 33.02 35.68 -11.94
CA VAL A 1063 33.43 37.04 -11.59
C VAL A 1063 32.20 37.93 -11.51
N LYS A 1064 31.83 38.32 -10.30
CA LYS A 1064 30.70 39.22 -10.08
C LYS A 1064 31.10 40.66 -10.43
N VAL A 1065 30.51 41.18 -11.49
CA VAL A 1065 30.86 42.48 -12.08
C VAL A 1065 30.18 43.63 -11.35
N GLN A 1066 28.92 43.45 -10.94
CA GLN A 1066 28.15 44.46 -10.21
C GLN A 1066 27.15 43.84 -9.22
N GLU A 1067 26.97 44.48 -8.05
CA GLU A 1067 26.01 44.06 -7.02
C GLU A 1067 24.75 44.94 -6.95
N GLY A 1068 23.60 44.30 -6.76
CA GLY A 1068 22.37 44.92 -6.27
C GLY A 1068 21.68 45.92 -7.21
N LEU A 1069 21.74 45.70 -8.53
CA LEU A 1069 21.02 46.53 -9.50
C LEU A 1069 19.49 46.30 -9.46
N PRO A 1070 18.67 47.29 -9.82
CA PRO A 1070 17.27 47.07 -10.20
C PRO A 1070 17.17 46.05 -11.34
N GLU A 1071 16.10 45.25 -11.35
CA GLU A 1071 15.97 44.13 -12.29
C GLU A 1071 16.03 44.55 -13.77
N VAL A 1072 15.38 45.66 -14.13
CA VAL A 1072 15.44 46.24 -15.49
C VAL A 1072 16.85 46.72 -15.86
N GLU A 1073 17.61 47.25 -14.89
CA GLU A 1073 18.98 47.75 -15.10
C GLU A 1073 19.98 46.59 -15.23
N ALA A 1074 19.76 45.48 -14.53
CA ALA A 1074 20.54 44.25 -14.65
C ALA A 1074 20.24 43.50 -15.96
N GLN A 1075 18.97 43.33 -16.34
CA GLN A 1075 18.55 42.68 -17.58
C GLN A 1075 19.04 43.44 -18.82
N TRP A 1076 18.99 44.78 -18.80
CA TRP A 1076 19.59 45.60 -19.85
C TRP A 1076 21.10 45.40 -19.95
N LEU A 1077 21.84 45.39 -18.83
CA LEU A 1077 23.28 45.20 -18.85
C LEU A 1077 23.67 43.79 -19.33
N GLN A 1078 22.95 42.76 -18.91
CA GLN A 1078 23.14 41.39 -19.42
C GLN A 1078 22.95 41.34 -20.94
N ALA A 1079 21.80 41.80 -21.45
CA ALA A 1079 21.51 41.81 -22.89
C ALA A 1079 22.49 42.67 -23.71
N LEU A 1080 23.04 43.73 -23.12
CA LEU A 1080 24.08 44.57 -23.73
C LEU A 1080 25.42 43.82 -23.90
N ILE A 1081 25.80 43.03 -22.89
CA ILE A 1081 27.03 42.23 -22.85
C ILE A 1081 26.89 41.00 -23.74
N GLU A 1082 25.82 40.21 -23.59
CA GLU A 1082 25.54 39.02 -24.40
C GLU A 1082 25.55 39.35 -25.88
N LYS A 1083 24.82 40.40 -26.30
CA LYS A 1083 24.79 40.86 -27.71
C LYS A 1083 26.13 41.39 -28.24
N HIS A 1084 27.10 41.68 -27.36
CA HIS A 1084 28.46 42.00 -27.78
C HIS A 1084 29.29 40.72 -27.93
N ILE A 1085 29.20 39.78 -26.98
CA ILE A 1085 29.85 38.47 -27.04
C ILE A 1085 29.36 37.65 -28.26
N GLU A 1086 28.06 37.70 -28.60
CA GLU A 1086 27.45 37.10 -29.79
C GLU A 1086 28.04 37.57 -31.13
N ARG A 1087 28.89 38.60 -31.16
CA ARG A 1087 29.59 39.05 -32.38
C ARG A 1087 30.90 38.32 -32.64
N TYR A 1088 31.39 37.57 -31.66
CA TYR A 1088 32.68 36.89 -31.66
C TYR A 1088 32.52 35.37 -31.43
N LYS A 1089 31.31 34.85 -31.66
CA LYS A 1089 30.90 33.44 -31.61
C LYS A 1089 30.24 33.05 -32.92
#